data_AF-A0A239KPY7-F1
#
_entry.id   AF-A0A239KPY7-F1
#
_cell.length_a   1.000
_cell.length_b   1.000
_cell.length_c   1.000
_cell.angle_alpha   90.00
_cell.angle_beta   90.00
_cell.angle_gamma   90.00
#
_symmetry.space_group_name_H-M   'P 1'
#
loop_
_entity.id
_entity.type
_entity.pdbx_description
1 polymer ?
#
loop_
_entity_poly.entity_id
_entity_poly.type
_entity_poly.pdbx_seq_one_letter_code
_entity_poly.pdbx_strand_id
1 'polypeptide(L)'
;MTDNRADGPSAVEFRQARKEWIESRIQDLANVLESAGPDLYKLLPADLGERRLAAAVTVARVATDEARARPVTETVRLLERLIPGGHRHDLTGAARALRSRLATCGEQAVWSWNAAAWEEMALWWWRRHQPRTGDPARDFAEWRSRWSAEIPWNGDIDEPEQAPRQHGRTLVTPGEFFASEPEPLRLLAHAVLRSPRTAAAVEDAVLLREEHLQGAGHLRWLAEQQACTDQLEAWRKAQQATGSEATRAFLAELSETVKRYAMLVLQPVVDALSACERALLNGSRPDAHRNASDYLDMFLDWQVQSDEDAWCDGAPSADLVRQAREHHERGETTWQGMRGSVPVWYHIVTSPKEKAAALAYSGRPSASVVRVRTGDDNVTVPGPSLFEGFFDEADESADWYPHPGIDVPYEPDSAFDLCALLALAQLGHARLEFLTVHPDGTVRTLRSVRAHVREDDAKAYRRWALAALADLVPDPEDLADLLADEEESSDNADGTTGSDGKKGPGSDTGPGGIHSPGPGGATSPRRTANGALPPELLGKVRALLRKAEDQAATEEEARAFLAKATELMAKYGIEQAMLEDLDRPAGPMDKVVEVHPPYAKEMRRLLSWIAGAMRCRSVYPGGKTHRHRVHLFGFEGDIQASEVLFASLRLQMLDGADRADRLHRPAAEDARAYKRSWMLGFIREVTDRVKAAHEAARASAEHEQKAAEGTERSSRSVALVLADRSTLVTAHLNDRYPKLGKTRPTKFKGTGYWQGRVDGRRADIGGPTIVPDTPTEQLVD
;
A
#
# COMPACT_ATOMS: atom_id res chain seq x y z
N MET A 1 35.56 10.34 26.48
CA MET A 1 34.80 11.37 27.22
C MET A 1 33.66 11.82 26.33
N THR A 2 32.52 11.14 26.45
CA THR A 2 31.28 11.46 25.74
C THR A 2 30.65 12.66 26.43
N ASP A 3 30.91 13.86 25.91
CA ASP A 3 30.29 15.07 26.41
C ASP A 3 28.78 14.92 26.26
N ASN A 4 28.07 14.96 27.37
CA ASN A 4 26.64 14.69 27.49
C ASN A 4 25.87 15.91 26.94
N ARG A 5 25.99 16.18 25.63
CA ARG A 5 25.12 17.13 24.94
C ARG A 5 23.71 16.57 25.02
N ALA A 6 22.84 17.31 25.72
CA ALA A 6 21.42 17.00 25.75
C ALA A 6 20.89 16.85 24.33
N ASP A 7 20.01 15.86 24.13
CA ASP A 7 19.35 15.65 22.85
C ASP A 7 18.61 16.92 22.41
N GLY A 8 18.81 17.31 21.16
CA GLY A 8 18.03 18.38 20.53
C GLY A 8 16.57 17.95 20.30
N PRO A 9 15.65 18.90 20.07
CA PRO A 9 14.22 18.62 19.89
C PRO A 9 13.96 17.60 18.76
N SER A 10 14.67 17.70 17.64
CA SER A 10 14.52 16.77 16.51
C SER A 10 14.87 15.32 16.88
N ALA A 11 15.88 15.11 17.74
CA ALA A 11 16.24 13.76 18.20
C ALA A 11 15.13 13.16 19.09
N VAL A 12 14.52 13.98 19.96
CA VAL A 12 13.42 13.56 20.83
C VAL A 12 12.17 13.20 20.02
N GLU A 13 11.78 14.07 19.08
CA GLU A 13 10.64 13.83 18.19
C GLU A 13 10.85 12.60 17.32
N PHE A 14 12.05 12.44 16.75
CA PHE A 14 12.42 11.26 15.96
C PHE A 14 12.27 9.98 16.78
N ARG A 15 12.85 9.94 17.99
CA ARG A 15 12.78 8.77 18.89
C ARG A 15 11.35 8.42 19.24
N GLN A 16 10.52 9.42 19.56
CA GLN A 16 9.12 9.22 19.90
C GLN A 16 8.32 8.67 18.72
N ALA A 17 8.44 9.30 17.54
CA ALA A 17 7.76 8.86 16.32
C ALA A 17 8.20 7.44 15.88
N ARG A 18 9.47 7.10 16.08
CA ARG A 18 9.99 5.75 15.83
C ARG A 18 9.36 4.72 16.77
N LYS A 19 9.34 5.02 18.07
CA LYS A 19 8.74 4.14 19.08
C LYS A 19 7.26 3.86 18.80
N GLU A 20 6.46 4.90 18.56
CA GLU A 20 5.03 4.77 18.26
C GLU A 20 4.77 3.91 17.02
N TRP A 21 5.59 4.10 15.98
CA TRP A 21 5.50 3.29 14.77
C TRP A 21 5.80 1.82 15.03
N ILE A 22 6.90 1.50 15.74
CA ILE A 22 7.26 0.10 16.05
C ILE A 22 6.13 -0.56 16.86
N GLU A 23 5.61 0.11 17.90
CA GLU A 23 4.51 -0.42 18.72
C GLU A 23 3.26 -0.73 17.88
N SER A 24 2.91 0.18 16.95
CA SER A 24 1.80 -0.02 16.01
C SER A 24 2.01 -1.25 15.12
N ARG A 25 3.22 -1.42 14.56
CA ARG A 25 3.52 -2.54 13.65
C ARG A 25 3.62 -3.89 14.37
N ILE A 26 4.11 -3.90 15.60
CA ILE A 26 4.03 -5.07 16.48
C ILE A 26 2.57 -5.45 16.74
N GLN A 27 1.70 -4.47 16.97
CA GLN A 27 0.27 -4.73 17.15
C GLN A 27 -0.37 -5.33 15.89
N ASP A 28 -0.06 -4.81 14.70
CA ASP A 28 -0.56 -5.36 13.44
C ASP A 28 -0.11 -6.83 13.25
N LEU A 29 1.17 -7.14 13.49
CA LEU A 29 1.69 -8.53 13.41
C LEU A 29 1.05 -9.46 14.46
N ALA A 30 0.80 -8.97 15.68
CA ALA A 30 0.10 -9.74 16.70
C ALA A 30 -1.35 -10.06 16.27
N ASN A 31 -2.04 -9.11 15.65
CA ASN A 31 -3.39 -9.29 15.11
C ASN A 31 -3.41 -10.32 13.96
N VAL A 32 -2.33 -10.39 13.17
CA VAL A 32 -2.16 -11.46 12.17
C VAL A 32 -2.16 -12.82 12.85
N LEU A 33 -1.41 -13.02 13.95
CA LEU A 33 -1.45 -14.31 14.65
C LEU A 33 -2.82 -14.59 15.26
N GLU A 34 -3.45 -13.58 15.86
CA GLU A 34 -4.74 -13.75 16.52
C GLU A 34 -5.84 -14.16 15.52
N SER A 35 -5.78 -13.66 14.29
CA SER A 35 -6.73 -14.00 13.22
C SER A 35 -6.35 -15.27 12.45
N ALA A 36 -5.07 -15.42 12.06
CA ALA A 36 -4.60 -16.52 11.24
C ALA A 36 -4.29 -17.79 12.04
N GLY A 37 -3.99 -17.68 13.34
CA GLY A 37 -3.64 -18.79 14.22
C GLY A 37 -4.16 -18.60 15.65
N PRO A 38 -5.48 -18.44 15.86
CA PRO A 38 -6.05 -18.11 17.17
C PRO A 38 -5.72 -19.13 18.27
N ASP A 39 -5.57 -20.40 17.92
CA ASP A 39 -5.20 -21.45 18.88
C ASP A 39 -3.73 -21.31 19.29
N LEU A 40 -2.82 -21.06 18.33
CA LEU A 40 -1.42 -20.78 18.64
C LEU A 40 -1.27 -19.53 19.49
N TYR A 41 -2.02 -18.47 19.18
CA TYR A 41 -2.02 -17.23 19.95
C TYR A 41 -2.36 -17.46 21.44
N LYS A 42 -3.33 -18.34 21.74
CA LYS A 42 -3.72 -18.69 23.11
C LYS A 42 -2.67 -19.55 23.83
N LEU A 43 -1.91 -20.35 23.07
CA LEU A 43 -0.89 -21.25 23.59
C LEU A 43 0.46 -20.57 23.89
N LEU A 44 0.67 -19.33 23.41
CA LEU A 44 1.89 -18.58 23.71
C LEU A 44 2.06 -18.38 25.22
N PRO A 45 3.20 -18.77 25.79
CA PRO A 45 3.40 -18.72 27.23
C PRO A 45 3.64 -17.29 27.72
N ALA A 46 3.27 -17.03 28.97
CA ALA A 46 3.39 -15.71 29.59
C ALA A 46 4.84 -15.34 29.98
N ASP A 47 5.75 -16.31 30.02
CA ASP A 47 7.16 -16.08 30.35
C ASP A 47 7.97 -15.44 29.22
N LEU A 48 7.42 -15.37 28.01
CA LEU A 48 7.96 -14.59 26.89
C LEU A 48 7.64 -13.08 27.00
N GLY A 49 7.10 -12.63 28.13
CA GLY A 49 6.67 -11.25 28.34
C GLY A 49 5.27 -10.98 27.80
N GLU A 50 5.05 -9.78 27.26
CA GLU A 50 3.74 -9.42 26.72
C GLU A 50 3.37 -10.33 25.54
N ARG A 51 2.19 -10.96 25.63
CA ARG A 51 1.73 -11.95 24.64
C ARG A 51 1.74 -11.41 23.20
N ARG A 52 1.40 -10.13 23.02
CA ARG A 52 1.40 -9.47 21.71
C ARG A 52 2.79 -9.39 21.09
N LEU A 53 3.82 -9.11 21.89
CA LEU A 53 5.21 -9.12 21.42
C LEU A 53 5.63 -10.53 21.00
N ALA A 54 5.36 -11.54 21.83
CA ALA A 54 5.64 -12.92 21.48
C ALA A 54 4.91 -13.35 20.19
N ALA A 55 3.64 -12.94 20.03
CA ALA A 55 2.86 -13.21 18.84
C ALA A 55 3.45 -12.59 17.57
N ALA A 56 3.86 -11.32 17.63
CA ALA A 56 4.50 -10.64 16.52
C ALA A 56 5.80 -11.35 16.07
N VAL A 57 6.64 -11.74 17.04
CA VAL A 57 7.86 -12.51 16.76
C VAL A 57 7.51 -13.86 16.14
N THR A 58 6.54 -14.61 16.67
CA THR A 58 6.13 -15.90 16.12
C THR A 58 5.70 -15.79 14.66
N VAL A 59 4.89 -14.79 14.30
CA VAL A 59 4.45 -14.59 12.91
C VAL A 59 5.63 -14.26 12.00
N ALA A 60 6.47 -13.30 12.39
CA ALA A 60 7.64 -12.91 11.60
C ALA A 60 8.60 -14.09 11.39
N ARG A 61 8.79 -14.93 12.41
CA ARG A 61 9.59 -16.17 12.34
C ARG A 61 9.00 -17.18 11.37
N VAL A 62 7.70 -17.46 11.45
CA VAL A 62 7.02 -18.41 10.55
C VAL A 62 7.06 -17.93 9.10
N ALA A 63 6.79 -16.64 8.86
CA ALA A 63 6.91 -16.03 7.53
C ALA A 63 8.34 -16.12 6.98
N THR A 64 9.35 -15.93 7.85
CA THR A 64 10.75 -16.02 7.44
C THR A 64 11.21 -17.45 7.18
N ASP A 65 10.79 -18.41 8.01
CA ASP A 65 11.03 -19.84 7.76
C ASP A 65 10.45 -20.24 6.40
N GLU A 66 9.28 -19.71 6.07
CA GLU A 66 8.66 -19.96 4.78
C GLU A 66 9.41 -19.32 3.62
N ALA A 67 9.78 -18.04 3.75
CA ALA A 67 10.62 -17.37 2.77
C ALA A 67 11.94 -18.13 2.53
N ARG A 68 12.49 -18.79 3.56
CA ARG A 68 13.71 -19.61 3.50
C ARG A 68 13.46 -21.04 2.99
N ALA A 69 12.26 -21.36 2.51
CA ALA A 69 11.83 -22.68 2.05
C ALA A 69 12.06 -23.80 3.08
N ARG A 70 11.90 -23.50 4.39
CA ARG A 70 12.06 -24.51 5.44
C ARG A 70 10.82 -25.40 5.54
N PRO A 71 10.97 -26.71 5.81
CA PRO A 71 9.83 -27.60 5.98
C PRO A 71 8.98 -27.18 7.19
N VAL A 72 7.70 -27.58 7.23
CA VAL A 72 6.80 -27.21 8.35
C VAL A 72 7.30 -27.82 9.66
N THR A 73 7.99 -28.96 9.59
CA THR A 73 8.61 -29.63 10.74
C THR A 73 9.59 -28.74 11.51
N GLU A 74 10.31 -27.82 10.86
CA GLU A 74 11.19 -26.86 11.56
C GLU A 74 10.38 -25.82 12.34
N THR A 75 9.28 -25.34 11.77
CA THR A 75 8.34 -24.48 12.49
C THR A 75 7.68 -25.20 13.66
N VAL A 76 7.31 -26.48 13.50
CA VAL A 76 6.78 -27.29 14.61
C VAL A 76 7.80 -27.42 15.74
N ARG A 77 9.06 -27.74 15.43
CA ARG A 77 10.16 -27.80 16.42
C ARG A 77 10.40 -26.48 17.15
N LEU A 78 10.22 -25.35 16.45
CA LEU A 78 10.25 -24.03 17.08
C LEU A 78 9.07 -23.87 18.06
N LEU A 79 7.85 -24.16 17.62
CA LEU A 79 6.64 -24.04 18.44
C LEU A 79 6.68 -24.97 19.68
N GLU A 80 7.17 -26.20 19.54
CA GLU A 80 7.34 -27.15 20.65
C GLU A 80 8.33 -26.64 21.71
N ARG A 81 9.35 -25.89 21.31
CA ARG A 81 10.31 -25.26 22.23
C ARG A 81 9.74 -24.02 22.91
N LEU A 82 8.90 -23.26 22.20
CA LEU A 82 8.27 -22.07 22.74
C LEU A 82 7.14 -22.42 23.71
N ILE A 83 6.32 -23.43 23.39
CA ILE A 83 5.08 -23.75 24.12
C ILE A 83 5.34 -24.89 25.12
N PRO A 84 5.29 -24.63 26.44
CA PRO A 84 5.42 -25.69 27.45
C PRO A 84 4.37 -26.77 27.25
N GLY A 85 4.79 -28.03 27.10
CA GLY A 85 3.87 -29.13 26.83
C GLY A 85 3.30 -29.15 25.41
N GLY A 86 3.92 -28.44 24.46
CA GLY A 86 3.48 -28.32 23.06
C GLY A 86 3.14 -29.64 22.36
N HIS A 87 3.83 -30.73 22.71
CA HIS A 87 3.57 -32.10 22.21
C HIS A 87 2.14 -32.62 22.47
N ARG A 88 1.38 -31.97 23.35
CA ARG A 88 -0.03 -32.32 23.65
C ARG A 88 -1.03 -31.65 22.69
N HIS A 89 -0.57 -30.72 21.86
CA HIS A 89 -1.39 -29.97 20.92
C HIS A 89 -1.07 -30.38 19.49
N ASP A 90 -2.02 -30.22 18.57
CA ASP A 90 -1.76 -30.39 17.14
C ASP A 90 -1.01 -29.17 16.56
N LEU A 91 0.26 -29.06 16.92
CA LEU A 91 1.14 -27.98 16.42
C LEU A 91 1.42 -28.12 14.92
N THR A 92 1.30 -29.32 14.37
CA THR A 92 1.53 -29.55 12.94
C THR A 92 0.37 -28.98 12.12
N GLY A 93 -0.88 -29.31 12.47
CA GLY A 93 -2.06 -28.73 11.86
C GLY A 93 -2.09 -27.20 12.02
N ALA A 94 -1.76 -26.72 13.22
CA ALA A 94 -1.72 -25.29 13.50
C ALA A 94 -0.64 -24.53 12.68
N ALA A 95 0.56 -25.10 12.52
CA ALA A 95 1.62 -24.51 11.71
C ALA A 95 1.25 -24.47 10.22
N ARG A 96 0.61 -25.53 9.69
CA ARG A 96 0.13 -25.55 8.30
C ARG A 96 -0.96 -24.50 8.07
N ALA A 97 -1.95 -24.44 8.95
CA ALA A 97 -3.03 -23.47 8.87
C ALA A 97 -2.50 -22.03 8.92
N LEU A 98 -1.53 -21.76 9.80
CA LEU A 98 -0.89 -20.45 9.90
C LEU A 98 -0.16 -20.10 8.59
N ARG A 99 0.73 -20.97 8.08
CA ARG A 99 1.46 -20.70 6.83
C ARG A 99 0.53 -20.50 5.63
N SER A 100 -0.53 -21.29 5.53
CA SER A 100 -1.55 -21.15 4.48
C SER A 100 -2.23 -19.78 4.53
N ARG A 101 -2.64 -19.34 5.72
CA ARG A 101 -3.28 -18.02 5.89
C ARG A 101 -2.29 -16.85 5.79
N LEU A 102 -1.02 -17.06 6.08
CA LEU A 102 0.02 -16.05 5.86
C LEU A 102 0.26 -15.82 4.36
N ALA A 103 0.13 -16.86 3.52
CA ALA A 103 0.29 -16.74 2.07
C ALA A 103 -0.76 -15.82 1.43
N THR A 104 -1.97 -15.78 2.00
CA THR A 104 -3.07 -14.92 1.57
C THR A 104 -3.20 -13.65 2.41
N CYS A 105 -2.28 -13.43 3.36
CA CYS A 105 -2.31 -12.28 4.24
C CYS A 105 -1.85 -11.02 3.50
N GLY A 106 -2.68 -9.98 3.51
CA GLY A 106 -2.33 -8.67 2.96
C GLY A 106 -1.34 -7.85 3.78
N GLU A 107 -0.77 -8.41 4.86
CA GLU A 107 0.22 -7.72 5.70
C GLU A 107 1.60 -7.75 5.03
N GLN A 108 2.09 -6.60 4.56
CA GLN A 108 3.35 -6.48 3.83
C GLN A 108 4.56 -6.96 4.63
N ALA A 109 4.51 -6.86 5.96
CA ALA A 109 5.59 -7.31 6.83
C ALA A 109 5.83 -8.83 6.78
N VAL A 110 4.83 -9.63 6.35
CA VAL A 110 4.97 -11.09 6.23
C VAL A 110 5.30 -11.55 4.81
N TRP A 111 5.42 -10.64 3.85
CA TRP A 111 5.87 -10.98 2.50
C TRP A 111 7.30 -11.51 2.53
N SER A 112 7.60 -12.46 1.66
CA SER A 112 8.83 -13.25 1.69
C SER A 112 10.11 -12.40 1.70
N TRP A 113 10.13 -11.33 0.91
CA TRP A 113 11.28 -10.40 0.81
C TRP A 113 11.35 -9.38 1.96
N ASN A 114 10.31 -9.25 2.78
CA ASN A 114 10.26 -8.38 3.95
C ASN A 114 10.42 -9.14 5.28
N ALA A 115 10.01 -10.42 5.31
CA ALA A 115 9.83 -11.20 6.53
C ALA A 115 11.10 -11.26 7.39
N ALA A 116 12.28 -11.47 6.78
CA ALA A 116 13.54 -11.56 7.51
C ALA A 116 13.91 -10.24 8.22
N ALA A 117 13.65 -9.09 7.60
CA ALA A 117 13.92 -7.79 8.20
C ALA A 117 12.95 -7.51 9.37
N TRP A 118 11.70 -7.96 9.27
CA TRP A 118 10.73 -7.88 10.36
C TRP A 118 10.97 -8.89 11.48
N GLU A 119 11.51 -10.07 11.17
CA GLU A 119 12.01 -11.04 12.16
C GLU A 119 13.08 -10.39 13.04
N GLU A 120 14.07 -9.73 12.44
CA GLU A 120 15.12 -9.01 13.15
C GLU A 120 14.55 -7.89 14.04
N MET A 121 13.69 -7.03 13.47
CA MET A 121 13.05 -5.92 14.19
C MET A 121 12.19 -6.42 15.37
N ALA A 122 11.36 -7.43 15.15
CA ALA A 122 10.49 -7.98 16.19
C ALA A 122 11.29 -8.64 17.31
N LEU A 123 12.33 -9.41 17.00
CA LEU A 123 13.21 -10.03 18.00
C LEU A 123 13.97 -8.99 18.80
N TRP A 124 14.50 -7.94 18.14
CA TRP A 124 15.16 -6.82 18.80
C TRP A 124 14.20 -6.11 19.75
N TRP A 125 13.00 -5.76 19.29
CA TRP A 125 12.00 -5.05 20.10
C TRP A 125 11.52 -5.90 21.27
N TRP A 126 11.22 -7.18 21.04
CA TRP A 126 10.89 -8.15 22.08
C TRP A 126 11.97 -8.23 23.15
N ARG A 127 13.24 -8.35 22.74
CA ARG A 127 14.40 -8.42 23.64
C ARG A 127 14.53 -7.17 24.51
N ARG A 128 14.26 -5.98 23.95
CA ARG A 128 14.31 -4.70 24.69
C ARG A 128 13.29 -4.63 25.82
N HIS A 129 12.21 -5.39 25.71
CA HIS A 129 11.13 -5.47 26.71
C HIS A 129 11.24 -6.68 27.65
N GLN A 130 12.30 -7.49 27.53
CA GLN A 130 12.52 -8.60 28.45
C GLN A 130 13.18 -8.14 29.76
N PRO A 131 12.79 -8.72 30.90
CA PRO A 131 13.50 -8.51 32.16
C PRO A 131 14.93 -9.07 32.02
N ARG A 132 15.93 -8.27 32.43
CA ARG A 132 17.33 -8.71 32.45
C ARG A 132 17.65 -9.39 33.77
N THR A 133 18.35 -10.52 33.72
CA THR A 133 18.75 -11.26 34.93
C THR A 133 20.05 -10.72 35.56
N GLY A 134 20.74 -9.83 34.84
CA GLY A 134 22.05 -9.27 35.22
C GLY A 134 23.24 -10.00 34.58
N ASP A 135 23.02 -11.12 33.90
CA ASP A 135 24.01 -11.84 33.09
C ASP A 135 23.59 -11.84 31.60
N PRO A 136 24.06 -10.87 30.80
CA PRO A 136 23.69 -10.77 29.39
C PRO A 136 24.10 -11.99 28.56
N ALA A 137 25.21 -12.66 28.88
CA ALA A 137 25.68 -13.80 28.09
C ALA A 137 24.71 -14.99 28.25
N ARG A 138 24.27 -15.22 29.49
CA ARG A 138 23.27 -16.24 29.80
C ARG A 138 21.91 -15.90 29.19
N ASP A 139 21.44 -14.66 29.35
CA ASP A 139 20.16 -14.19 28.80
C ASP A 139 20.11 -14.41 27.28
N PHE A 140 21.14 -13.97 26.55
CA PHE A 140 21.21 -14.15 25.10
C PHE A 140 21.37 -15.62 24.69
N ALA A 141 22.07 -16.46 25.44
CA ALA A 141 22.15 -17.90 25.15
C ALA A 141 20.78 -18.58 25.30
N GLU A 142 20.04 -18.24 26.35
CA GLU A 142 18.68 -18.74 26.58
C GLU A 142 17.73 -18.27 25.47
N TRP A 143 17.72 -16.98 25.17
CA TRP A 143 16.82 -16.42 24.16
C TRP A 143 17.10 -16.97 22.77
N ARG A 144 18.36 -17.11 22.36
CA ARG A 144 18.73 -17.74 21.08
C ARG A 144 18.27 -19.20 21.01
N SER A 145 18.40 -19.94 22.12
CA SER A 145 17.94 -21.33 22.21
C SER A 145 16.41 -21.44 22.09
N ARG A 146 15.68 -20.61 22.85
CA ARG A 146 14.21 -20.53 22.86
C ARG A 146 13.66 -20.18 21.48
N TRP A 147 14.13 -19.07 20.93
CA TRP A 147 13.63 -18.58 19.66
C TRP A 147 14.23 -19.31 18.48
N SER A 148 15.34 -20.05 18.62
CA SER A 148 16.06 -20.72 17.52
C SER A 148 16.64 -19.76 16.48
N ALA A 149 16.88 -18.52 16.89
CA ALA A 149 17.28 -17.41 16.05
C ALA A 149 18.42 -16.67 16.72
N GLU A 150 19.21 -15.97 15.92
CA GLU A 150 20.10 -14.95 16.47
C GLU A 150 19.26 -13.80 17.03
N ILE A 151 19.61 -13.34 18.24
CA ILE A 151 18.95 -12.22 18.89
C ILE A 151 19.83 -11.00 18.65
N PRO A 152 19.34 -9.94 17.98
CA PRO A 152 20.14 -8.75 17.70
C PRO A 152 20.75 -8.17 18.98
N TRP A 153 22.03 -7.80 18.96
CA TRP A 153 22.75 -7.21 20.10
C TRP A 153 22.50 -5.70 20.24
N ASN A 154 22.90 -5.10 21.36
CA ASN A 154 22.82 -3.63 21.55
C ASN A 154 23.74 -2.93 20.55
N GLY A 155 23.25 -1.90 19.85
CA GLY A 155 24.03 -1.19 18.83
C GLY A 155 23.35 0.08 18.35
N ASP A 156 23.87 0.68 17.28
CA ASP A 156 23.35 1.94 16.72
C ASP A 156 21.85 1.86 16.34
N ILE A 157 21.33 0.65 16.09
CA ILE A 157 19.90 0.36 15.88
C ILE A 157 18.98 0.76 17.06
N ASP A 158 19.54 0.85 18.27
CA ASP A 158 18.78 1.22 19.47
C ASP A 158 18.39 2.71 19.45
N GLU A 159 19.33 3.55 19.04
CA GLU A 159 19.25 5.02 19.13
C GLU A 159 19.84 5.66 17.86
N PRO A 160 19.28 5.38 16.67
CA PRO A 160 19.83 5.85 15.40
C PRO A 160 19.93 7.38 15.32
N GLU A 161 19.07 8.10 16.04
CA GLU A 161 19.14 9.57 16.15
C GLU A 161 20.42 10.09 16.82
N GLN A 162 21.16 9.21 17.53
CA GLN A 162 22.43 9.55 18.17
C GLN A 162 23.64 9.26 17.28
N ALA A 163 23.49 8.54 16.17
CA ALA A 163 24.60 8.21 15.26
C ALA A 163 25.43 9.43 14.81
N PRO A 164 24.86 10.63 14.55
CA PRO A 164 25.64 11.82 14.22
C PRO A 164 26.68 12.24 15.28
N ARG A 165 26.53 11.80 16.54
CA ARG A 165 27.47 12.12 17.63
C ARG A 165 28.86 11.55 17.39
N GLN A 166 28.98 10.46 16.62
CA GLN A 166 30.27 9.92 16.19
C GLN A 166 31.07 10.95 15.38
N HIS A 167 30.39 11.91 14.76
CA HIS A 167 30.96 13.04 14.02
C HIS A 167 30.88 14.38 14.78
N GLY A 168 30.61 14.35 16.09
CA GLY A 168 30.48 15.55 16.93
C GLY A 168 29.21 16.38 16.61
N ARG A 169 28.22 15.79 15.94
CA ARG A 169 26.96 16.42 15.56
C ARG A 169 25.78 15.86 16.36
N THR A 170 24.64 16.56 16.28
CA THR A 170 23.33 16.11 16.77
C THR A 170 22.37 16.01 15.59
N LEU A 171 21.28 15.26 15.76
CA LEU A 171 20.21 15.27 14.77
C LEU A 171 19.53 16.65 14.75
N VAL A 172 19.55 17.30 13.60
CA VAL A 172 19.02 18.65 13.37
C VAL A 172 18.46 18.74 11.96
N THR A 173 17.60 19.72 11.72
CA THR A 173 17.11 20.08 10.39
C THR A 173 18.20 20.82 9.58
N PRO A 174 18.07 20.93 8.24
CA PRO A 174 18.96 21.75 7.43
C PRO A 174 19.01 23.20 7.93
N GLY A 175 17.86 23.81 8.25
CA GLY A 175 17.78 25.19 8.74
C GLY A 175 18.61 25.42 10.01
N GLU A 176 18.53 24.51 10.96
CA GLU A 176 19.33 24.54 12.19
C GLU A 176 20.81 24.29 11.93
N PHE A 177 21.15 23.37 11.01
CA PHE A 177 22.54 23.12 10.61
C PHE A 177 23.18 24.37 10.01
N PHE A 178 22.49 25.03 9.07
CA PHE A 178 22.92 26.28 8.44
C PHE A 178 22.98 27.47 9.42
N ALA A 179 22.34 27.40 10.59
CA ALA A 179 22.43 28.47 11.58
C ALA A 179 23.86 28.68 12.12
N SER A 180 24.71 27.65 12.01
CA SER A 180 26.13 27.71 12.40
C SER A 180 27.08 28.20 11.29
N GLU A 181 26.56 28.42 10.08
CA GLU A 181 27.34 28.79 8.90
C GLU A 181 27.37 30.32 8.71
N PRO A 182 28.30 30.87 7.88
CA PRO A 182 28.42 32.31 7.66
C PRO A 182 27.10 32.96 7.20
N GLU A 183 26.88 34.21 7.62
CA GLU A 183 25.61 34.92 7.44
C GLU A 183 25.06 34.90 6.00
N PRO A 184 25.86 35.17 4.94
CA PRO A 184 25.34 35.14 3.57
C PRO A 184 24.78 33.77 3.17
N LEU A 185 25.48 32.70 3.58
CA LEU A 185 25.08 31.34 3.26
C LEU A 185 23.85 30.91 4.07
N ARG A 186 23.82 31.26 5.36
CA ARG A 186 22.69 31.03 6.25
C ARG A 186 21.41 31.71 5.74
N LEU A 187 21.49 32.99 5.38
CA LEU A 187 20.34 33.75 4.88
C LEU A 187 19.84 33.17 3.55
N LEU A 188 20.76 32.81 2.65
CA LEU A 188 20.39 32.19 1.38
C LEU A 188 19.67 30.86 1.59
N ALA A 189 20.24 29.94 2.39
CA ALA A 189 19.64 28.64 2.66
C ALA A 189 18.24 28.79 3.28
N HIS A 190 18.08 29.70 4.25
CA HIS A 190 16.78 30.00 4.85
C HIS A 190 15.77 30.55 3.83
N ALA A 191 16.19 31.48 2.96
CA ALA A 191 15.33 32.06 1.95
C ALA A 191 14.85 31.01 0.93
N VAL A 192 15.73 30.11 0.49
CA VAL A 192 15.37 29.03 -0.44
C VAL A 192 14.42 28.05 0.22
N LEU A 193 14.76 27.53 1.40
CA LEU A 193 13.94 26.53 2.12
C LEU A 193 12.55 27.07 2.48
N ARG A 194 12.43 28.37 2.81
CA ARG A 194 11.14 29.00 3.14
C ARG A 194 10.37 29.52 1.92
N SER A 195 10.93 29.42 0.72
CA SER A 195 10.22 29.89 -0.47
C SER A 195 8.98 29.00 -0.70
N PRO A 196 7.80 29.57 -1.03
CA PRO A 196 6.57 28.78 -1.19
C PRO A 196 6.69 27.66 -2.24
N ARG A 197 7.49 27.90 -3.29
CA ARG A 197 7.76 26.90 -4.33
C ARG A 197 8.58 25.73 -3.80
N THR A 198 9.64 25.99 -3.04
CA THR A 198 10.46 24.93 -2.44
C THR A 198 9.68 24.16 -1.38
N ALA A 199 8.93 24.86 -0.52
CA ALA A 199 8.09 24.21 0.48
C ALA A 199 7.08 23.24 -0.17
N ALA A 200 6.35 23.70 -1.19
CA ALA A 200 5.42 22.84 -1.93
C ALA A 200 6.12 21.64 -2.60
N ALA A 201 7.29 21.86 -3.21
CA ALA A 201 8.06 20.78 -3.83
C ALA A 201 8.60 19.75 -2.82
N VAL A 202 8.98 20.18 -1.61
CA VAL A 202 9.34 19.28 -0.51
C VAL A 202 8.13 18.49 -0.07
N GLU A 203 6.98 19.15 0.13
CA GLU A 203 5.76 18.48 0.54
C GLU A 203 5.27 17.46 -0.51
N ASP A 204 5.33 17.77 -1.81
CA ASP A 204 5.03 16.82 -2.89
C ASP A 204 5.99 15.62 -2.86
N ALA A 205 7.29 15.88 -2.70
CA ALA A 205 8.29 14.82 -2.62
C ALA A 205 8.07 13.89 -1.43
N VAL A 206 7.64 14.43 -0.28
CA VAL A 206 7.32 13.63 0.92
C VAL A 206 6.01 12.87 0.74
N LEU A 207 4.98 13.50 0.17
CA LEU A 207 3.67 12.88 -0.03
C LEU A 207 3.75 11.66 -0.96
N LEU A 208 4.54 11.76 -2.05
CA LEU A 208 4.79 10.64 -2.96
C LEU A 208 5.44 9.43 -2.26
N ARG A 209 6.10 9.65 -1.13
CA ARG A 209 6.81 8.61 -0.36
C ARG A 209 5.95 8.04 0.77
N GLU A 210 4.93 8.77 1.22
CA GLU A 210 4.26 8.53 2.50
C GLU A 210 3.64 7.13 2.63
N GLU A 211 3.04 6.61 1.56
CA GLU A 211 2.47 5.26 1.56
C GLU A 211 3.55 4.19 1.77
N HIS A 212 4.64 4.25 1.00
CA HIS A 212 5.75 3.30 1.07
C HIS A 212 6.51 3.39 2.40
N LEU A 213 6.35 4.48 3.16
CA LEU A 213 6.88 4.63 4.51
C LEU A 213 6.00 4.01 5.59
N GLN A 214 4.83 3.46 5.24
CA GLN A 214 3.92 2.75 6.17
C GLN A 214 3.60 3.54 7.46
N GLY A 215 3.40 4.87 7.32
CA GLY A 215 3.10 5.75 8.45
C GLY A 215 4.25 5.94 9.46
N ALA A 216 5.48 5.57 9.09
CA ALA A 216 6.66 5.77 9.94
C ALA A 216 7.03 7.27 10.02
N GLY A 217 6.59 7.95 11.07
CA GLY A 217 6.82 9.39 11.24
C GLY A 217 8.30 9.79 11.23
N HIS A 218 9.17 8.99 11.83
CA HIS A 218 10.62 9.22 11.83
C HIS A 218 11.26 9.05 10.44
N LEU A 219 10.79 8.10 9.61
CA LEU A 219 11.25 7.96 8.22
C LEU A 219 10.67 9.06 7.32
N ARG A 220 9.42 9.49 7.57
CA ARG A 220 8.82 10.66 6.90
C ARG A 220 9.66 11.91 7.18
N TRP A 221 10.08 12.10 8.43
CA TRP A 221 10.97 13.20 8.80
C TRP A 221 12.31 13.13 8.05
N LEU A 222 12.94 11.95 7.95
CA LEU A 222 14.16 11.78 7.14
C LEU A 222 13.92 12.05 5.66
N ALA A 223 12.79 11.59 5.12
CA ALA A 223 12.41 11.81 3.74
C ALA A 223 12.23 13.29 3.43
N GLU A 224 11.66 14.05 4.37
CA GLU A 224 11.54 15.51 4.31
C GLU A 224 12.90 16.19 4.33
N GLN A 225 13.81 15.76 5.22
CA GLN A 225 15.16 16.34 5.26
C GLN A 225 15.96 16.04 3.98
N GLN A 226 15.82 14.85 3.41
CA GLN A 226 16.39 14.48 2.11
C GLN A 226 15.80 15.34 0.98
N ALA A 227 14.48 15.54 0.97
CA ALA A 227 13.82 16.40 -0.01
C ALA A 227 14.29 17.86 0.11
N CYS A 228 14.46 18.40 1.32
CA CYS A 228 15.05 19.72 1.53
C CYS A 228 16.46 19.84 0.94
N THR A 229 17.33 18.83 1.13
CA THR A 229 18.67 18.82 0.52
C THR A 229 18.62 18.75 -1.00
N ASP A 230 17.71 17.93 -1.55
CA ASP A 230 17.54 17.79 -3.00
C ASP A 230 17.03 19.09 -3.63
N GLN A 231 16.09 19.78 -2.98
CA GLN A 231 15.55 21.05 -3.47
C GLN A 231 16.55 22.20 -3.37
N LEU A 232 17.40 22.23 -2.32
CA LEU A 232 18.52 23.18 -2.25
C LEU A 232 19.50 22.97 -3.42
N GLU A 233 19.84 21.71 -3.72
CA GLU A 233 20.70 21.37 -4.86
C GLU A 233 20.05 21.66 -6.22
N ALA A 234 18.76 21.38 -6.37
CA ALA A 234 18.01 21.68 -7.59
C ALA A 234 17.96 23.20 -7.83
N TRP A 235 17.64 23.98 -6.79
CA TRP A 235 17.65 25.45 -6.85
C TRP A 235 19.04 25.97 -7.23
N ARG A 236 20.09 25.45 -6.58
CA ARG A 236 21.49 25.82 -6.87
C ARG A 236 21.84 25.54 -8.34
N LYS A 237 21.52 24.36 -8.87
CA LYS A 237 21.77 23.99 -10.28
C LYS A 237 21.07 24.96 -11.24
N ALA A 238 19.82 25.34 -10.94
CA ALA A 238 19.07 26.28 -11.77
C ALA A 238 19.72 27.67 -11.81
N GLN A 239 20.19 28.17 -10.67
CA GLN A 239 20.88 29.47 -10.60
C GLN A 239 22.29 29.44 -11.19
N GLN A 240 22.98 28.29 -11.15
CA GLN A 240 24.32 28.15 -11.72
C GLN A 240 24.32 28.30 -13.24
N ALA A 241 23.24 27.92 -13.92
CA ALA A 241 23.12 27.99 -15.38
C ALA A 241 23.13 29.44 -15.91
N THR A 242 22.70 30.41 -15.11
CA THR A 242 22.56 31.81 -15.49
C THR A 242 23.51 32.75 -14.72
N GLY A 243 24.29 32.21 -13.78
CA GLY A 243 25.10 32.97 -12.83
C GLY A 243 26.51 33.36 -13.31
N SER A 244 27.01 34.48 -12.77
CA SER A 244 28.40 34.92 -12.92
C SER A 244 29.39 33.91 -12.31
N GLU A 245 30.69 34.03 -12.61
CA GLU A 245 31.71 33.16 -12.01
C GLU A 245 31.76 33.27 -10.47
N ALA A 246 31.63 34.48 -9.93
CA ALA A 246 31.54 34.70 -8.49
C ALA A 246 30.29 34.04 -7.88
N THR A 247 29.15 34.11 -8.59
CA THR A 247 27.92 33.41 -8.20
C THR A 247 28.13 31.89 -8.19
N ARG A 248 28.83 31.34 -9.20
CA ARG A 248 29.14 29.92 -9.28
C ARG A 248 30.03 29.45 -8.14
N ALA A 249 31.03 30.26 -7.75
CA ALA A 249 31.91 29.96 -6.61
C ALA A 249 31.13 29.94 -5.29
N PHE A 250 30.30 30.97 -5.03
CA PHE A 250 29.48 31.02 -3.82
C PHE A 250 28.46 29.87 -3.74
N LEU A 251 27.83 29.52 -4.87
CA LEU A 251 26.91 28.37 -4.94
C LEU A 251 27.62 27.03 -4.73
N ALA A 252 28.93 26.92 -4.98
CA ALA A 252 29.71 25.74 -4.66
C ALA A 252 29.88 25.56 -3.15
N GLU A 253 30.06 26.65 -2.39
CA GLU A 253 30.09 26.62 -0.91
C GLU A 253 28.77 26.13 -0.32
N LEU A 254 27.63 26.52 -0.91
CA LEU A 254 26.32 25.98 -0.57
C LEU A 254 26.26 24.47 -0.79
N SER A 255 26.69 23.99 -1.96
CA SER A 255 26.69 22.55 -2.26
C SER A 255 27.57 21.77 -1.28
N GLU A 256 28.76 22.28 -0.97
CA GLU A 256 29.65 21.62 -0.02
C GLU A 256 29.05 21.55 1.38
N THR A 257 28.33 22.59 1.80
CA THR A 257 27.64 22.61 3.08
C THR A 257 26.45 21.65 3.12
N VAL A 258 25.67 21.55 2.04
CA VAL A 258 24.61 20.54 1.89
C VAL A 258 25.19 19.13 1.97
N LYS A 259 26.31 18.86 1.29
CA LYS A 259 27.00 17.56 1.37
C LYS A 259 27.51 17.26 2.78
N ARG A 260 28.09 18.25 3.47
CA ARG A 260 28.51 18.10 4.88
C ARG A 260 27.31 17.74 5.76
N TYR A 261 26.15 18.39 5.59
CA TYR A 261 24.94 18.03 6.31
C TYR A 261 24.48 16.60 6.02
N ALA A 262 24.38 16.24 4.74
CA ALA A 262 23.98 14.89 4.33
C ALA A 262 24.92 13.81 4.89
N MET A 263 26.24 14.02 4.81
CA MET A 263 27.26 13.06 5.23
C MET A 263 27.43 12.97 6.75
N LEU A 264 27.34 14.08 7.48
CA LEU A 264 27.63 14.13 8.92
C LEU A 264 26.38 13.99 9.80
N VAL A 265 25.18 14.20 9.24
CA VAL A 265 23.91 14.18 9.99
C VAL A 265 22.96 13.11 9.44
N LEU A 266 22.62 13.13 8.14
CA LEU A 266 21.60 12.21 7.62
C LEU A 266 22.13 10.78 7.42
N GLN A 267 23.28 10.62 6.75
CA GLN A 267 23.82 9.31 6.42
C GLN A 267 24.10 8.43 7.65
N PRO A 268 24.70 8.95 8.76
CA PRO A 268 24.90 8.15 9.96
C PRO A 268 23.60 7.62 10.55
N VAL A 269 22.53 8.42 10.53
CA VAL A 269 21.20 7.97 11.00
C VAL A 269 20.66 6.88 10.08
N VAL A 270 20.73 7.08 8.76
CA VAL A 270 20.26 6.10 7.77
C VAL A 270 21.01 4.77 7.89
N ASP A 271 22.33 4.80 8.13
CA ASP A 271 23.15 3.60 8.30
C ASP A 271 22.84 2.87 9.61
N ALA A 272 22.46 3.62 10.65
CA ALA A 272 22.05 3.07 11.95
C ALA A 272 20.63 2.49 11.96
N LEU A 273 19.78 2.78 10.96
CA LEU A 273 18.44 2.21 10.86
C LEU A 273 18.48 0.68 10.67
N SER A 274 17.44 0.00 11.17
CA SER A 274 17.25 -1.43 10.93
C SER A 274 17.10 -1.78 9.44
N ALA A 275 17.22 -3.07 9.11
CA ALA A 275 17.02 -3.53 7.75
C ALA A 275 15.62 -3.17 7.19
N CYS A 276 14.56 -3.29 8.00
CA CYS A 276 13.20 -2.98 7.53
C CYS A 276 12.99 -1.47 7.35
N GLU A 277 13.51 -0.64 8.24
CA GLU A 277 13.45 0.82 8.12
C GLU A 277 14.21 1.33 6.88
N ARG A 278 15.41 0.79 6.63
CA ARG A 278 16.17 1.11 5.40
C ARG A 278 15.45 0.65 4.14
N ALA A 279 14.84 -0.54 4.16
CA ALA A 279 14.06 -1.04 3.03
C ALA A 279 12.87 -0.11 2.71
N LEU A 280 12.12 0.33 3.73
CA LEU A 280 11.01 1.28 3.56
C LEU A 280 11.51 2.65 3.06
N LEU A 281 12.57 3.20 3.67
CA LEU A 281 13.10 4.51 3.30
C LEU A 281 13.62 4.51 1.85
N ASN A 282 14.33 3.47 1.45
CA ASN A 282 14.87 3.32 0.09
C ASN A 282 13.76 3.03 -0.92
N GLY A 283 12.87 2.08 -0.63
CA GLY A 283 11.74 1.71 -1.49
C GLY A 283 10.71 2.82 -1.69
N SER A 284 10.71 3.84 -0.82
CA SER A 284 9.87 5.02 -1.02
C SER A 284 10.35 5.96 -2.12
N ARG A 285 11.64 5.94 -2.50
CA ARG A 285 12.18 6.87 -3.51
C ARG A 285 11.57 6.58 -4.89
N PRO A 286 11.27 7.60 -5.71
CA PRO A 286 10.72 7.40 -7.05
C PRO A 286 11.79 6.86 -8.00
N ASP A 287 11.99 5.54 -7.98
CA ASP A 287 12.92 4.81 -8.84
C ASP A 287 12.33 3.47 -9.33
N ALA A 288 13.15 2.67 -10.01
CA ALA A 288 12.74 1.34 -10.49
C ALA A 288 12.28 0.40 -9.36
N HIS A 289 12.78 0.55 -8.13
CA HIS A 289 12.38 -0.29 -6.99
C HIS A 289 10.96 0.02 -6.56
N ARG A 290 10.58 1.30 -6.54
CA ARG A 290 9.20 1.71 -6.23
C ARG A 290 8.21 1.17 -7.26
N ASN A 291 8.55 1.27 -8.55
CA ASN A 291 7.72 0.72 -9.61
C ASN A 291 7.55 -0.80 -9.45
N ALA A 292 8.64 -1.53 -9.15
CA ALA A 292 8.57 -2.97 -8.88
C ALA A 292 7.64 -3.29 -7.69
N SER A 293 7.77 -2.54 -6.58
CA SER A 293 6.88 -2.71 -5.42
C SER A 293 5.42 -2.47 -5.78
N ASP A 294 5.12 -1.48 -6.61
CA ASP A 294 3.74 -1.19 -7.02
C ASP A 294 3.13 -2.32 -7.87
N TYR A 295 3.89 -2.94 -8.78
CA TYR A 295 3.42 -4.13 -9.50
C TYR A 295 3.24 -5.33 -8.55
N LEU A 296 4.22 -5.59 -7.68
CA LEU A 296 4.15 -6.70 -6.73
C LEU A 296 2.97 -6.58 -5.75
N ASP A 297 2.68 -5.36 -5.28
CA ASP A 297 1.52 -5.09 -4.42
C ASP A 297 0.20 -5.45 -5.11
N MET A 298 0.07 -5.15 -6.41
CA MET A 298 -1.14 -5.43 -7.19
C MET A 298 -1.23 -6.91 -7.57
N PHE A 299 -0.10 -7.51 -7.93
CA PHE A 299 0.02 -8.94 -8.22
C PHE A 299 -0.36 -9.80 -7.02
N LEU A 300 0.19 -9.53 -5.83
CA LEU A 300 -0.12 -10.29 -4.62
C LEU A 300 -1.55 -10.08 -4.14
N ASP A 301 -2.17 -8.92 -4.40
CA ASP A 301 -3.59 -8.70 -4.09
C ASP A 301 -4.51 -9.54 -4.98
N TRP A 302 -4.14 -9.67 -6.25
CA TRP A 302 -4.87 -10.50 -7.19
C TRP A 302 -4.75 -11.99 -6.83
N GLN A 303 -3.56 -12.45 -6.41
CA GLN A 303 -3.31 -13.84 -6.01
C GLN A 303 -4.03 -14.33 -4.74
N VAL A 304 -4.75 -13.49 -4.00
CA VAL A 304 -5.32 -13.81 -2.66
C VAL A 304 -6.30 -15.02 -2.66
N GLN A 305 -6.58 -15.64 -3.80
CA GLN A 305 -7.25 -16.94 -3.91
C GLN A 305 -6.21 -18.09 -3.89
N SER A 306 -5.67 -18.48 -2.73
CA SER A 306 -4.89 -19.72 -2.63
C SER A 306 -5.70 -20.86 -2.05
N ASP A 307 -5.49 -22.03 -2.65
CA ASP A 307 -6.00 -23.34 -2.24
C ASP A 307 -5.47 -23.69 -0.83
N GLU A 308 -6.36 -23.98 0.12
CA GLU A 308 -5.97 -24.30 1.51
C GLU A 308 -4.99 -25.48 1.59
N ASP A 309 -4.97 -26.33 0.55
CA ASP A 309 -4.24 -27.58 0.42
C ASP A 309 -2.77 -27.47 -0.04
N ALA A 310 -2.27 -26.28 -0.40
CA ALA A 310 -0.88 -26.07 -0.87
C ALA A 310 0.21 -26.42 0.17
N TRP A 311 -0.16 -26.69 1.43
CA TRP A 311 0.73 -26.79 2.58
C TRP A 311 0.91 -28.20 3.16
N CYS A 312 0.50 -29.23 2.43
CA CYS A 312 0.71 -30.61 2.80
C CYS A 312 2.17 -31.04 2.56
N ASP A 313 2.99 -31.04 3.61
CA ASP A 313 4.36 -31.60 3.55
C ASP A 313 4.33 -33.05 3.01
N GLY A 314 4.90 -33.24 1.81
CA GLY A 314 5.08 -34.55 1.16
C GLY A 314 3.97 -34.98 0.19
N ALA A 315 2.79 -34.35 0.23
CA ALA A 315 1.73 -34.57 -0.74
C ALA A 315 1.46 -33.26 -1.51
N PRO A 316 1.77 -33.19 -2.81
CA PRO A 316 1.47 -32.01 -3.61
C PRO A 316 -0.04 -31.71 -3.59
N SER A 317 -0.42 -30.43 -3.66
CA SER A 317 -1.85 -30.05 -3.76
C SER A 317 -2.49 -30.66 -5.00
N ALA A 318 -3.82 -30.78 -4.99
CA ALA A 318 -4.55 -31.30 -6.13
C ALA A 318 -4.24 -30.51 -7.42
N ASP A 319 -4.12 -29.19 -7.30
CA ASP A 319 -3.74 -28.32 -8.41
C ASP A 319 -2.29 -28.58 -8.88
N LEU A 320 -1.33 -28.73 -7.97
CA LEU A 320 0.05 -29.05 -8.34
C LEU A 320 0.17 -30.43 -9.00
N VAL A 321 -0.59 -31.42 -8.53
CA VAL A 321 -0.68 -32.75 -9.16
C VAL A 321 -1.21 -32.63 -10.59
N ARG A 322 -2.25 -31.82 -10.80
CA ARG A 322 -2.84 -31.57 -12.11
C ARG A 322 -1.82 -30.90 -13.05
N GLN A 323 -1.24 -29.77 -12.65
CA GLN A 323 -0.21 -29.06 -13.43
C GLN A 323 0.96 -29.98 -13.79
N ALA A 324 1.48 -30.74 -12.81
CA ALA A 324 2.59 -31.66 -13.05
C ALA A 324 2.26 -32.74 -14.08
N ARG A 325 1.01 -33.23 -14.15
CA ARG A 325 0.56 -34.16 -15.18
C ARG A 325 0.45 -33.50 -16.54
N GLU A 326 -0.20 -32.33 -16.62
CA GLU A 326 -0.36 -31.56 -17.86
C GLU A 326 0.99 -31.21 -18.50
N HIS A 327 1.97 -30.77 -17.70
CA HIS A 327 3.33 -30.51 -18.17
C HIS A 327 4.03 -31.81 -18.60
N HIS A 328 3.89 -32.90 -17.83
CA HIS A 328 4.47 -34.20 -18.19
C HIS A 328 3.91 -34.73 -19.52
N GLU A 329 2.62 -34.56 -19.77
CA GLU A 329 1.95 -34.95 -21.02
C GLU A 329 2.42 -34.12 -22.21
N ARG A 330 2.71 -32.83 -22.01
CA ARG A 330 3.32 -31.93 -23.01
C ARG A 330 4.82 -32.18 -23.24
N GLY A 331 5.45 -33.04 -22.44
CA GLY A 331 6.89 -33.28 -22.47
C GLY A 331 7.72 -32.15 -21.84
N GLU A 332 7.08 -31.25 -21.11
CA GLU A 332 7.71 -30.18 -20.35
C GLU A 332 8.09 -30.70 -18.95
N THR A 333 9.27 -30.34 -18.48
CA THR A 333 9.78 -30.81 -17.17
C THR A 333 9.88 -29.71 -16.14
N THR A 334 9.69 -28.46 -16.53
CA THR A 334 9.93 -27.29 -15.70
C THR A 334 8.89 -26.21 -15.93
N TRP A 335 8.50 -25.54 -14.85
CA TRP A 335 7.67 -24.35 -14.89
C TRP A 335 7.89 -23.53 -13.62
N GLN A 336 7.33 -22.33 -13.61
CA GLN A 336 7.39 -21.41 -12.49
C GLN A 336 6.00 -21.22 -11.88
N GLY A 337 5.96 -20.83 -10.61
CA GLY A 337 4.73 -20.39 -9.97
C GLY A 337 5.01 -19.59 -8.70
N MET A 338 3.95 -19.34 -7.94
CA MET A 338 4.00 -18.60 -6.69
C MET A 338 3.31 -19.37 -5.57
N ARG A 339 3.82 -19.23 -4.35
CA ARG A 339 3.21 -19.73 -3.12
C ARG A 339 3.07 -18.57 -2.14
N GLY A 340 1.92 -17.89 -2.21
CA GLY A 340 1.78 -16.55 -1.65
C GLY A 340 2.82 -15.61 -2.27
N SER A 341 3.69 -15.04 -1.45
CA SER A 341 4.78 -14.17 -1.92
C SER A 341 6.09 -14.91 -2.24
N VAL A 342 6.15 -16.24 -2.15
CA VAL A 342 7.37 -17.02 -2.43
C VAL A 342 7.36 -17.52 -3.87
N PRO A 343 8.31 -17.11 -4.72
CA PRO A 343 8.52 -17.70 -6.05
C PRO A 343 8.92 -19.17 -5.93
N VAL A 344 8.29 -20.01 -6.75
CA VAL A 344 8.52 -21.45 -6.78
C VAL A 344 8.92 -21.87 -8.19
N TRP A 345 9.94 -22.70 -8.27
CA TRP A 345 10.33 -23.41 -9.49
C TRP A 345 10.03 -24.88 -9.30
N TYR A 346 9.36 -25.48 -10.27
CA TYR A 346 9.04 -26.90 -10.26
C TYR A 346 9.90 -27.63 -11.29
N HIS A 347 10.38 -28.83 -10.94
CA HIS A 347 11.10 -29.70 -11.85
C HIS A 347 10.69 -31.16 -11.69
N ILE A 348 10.19 -31.77 -12.77
CA ILE A 348 9.86 -33.19 -12.83
C ILE A 348 11.15 -33.97 -13.10
N VAL A 349 11.51 -34.83 -12.15
CA VAL A 349 12.65 -35.74 -12.27
C VAL A 349 12.26 -36.94 -13.12
N THR A 350 12.96 -37.12 -14.24
CA THR A 350 12.64 -38.15 -15.24
C THR A 350 13.57 -39.36 -15.17
N SER A 351 14.80 -39.19 -14.66
CA SER A 351 15.82 -40.25 -14.64
C SER A 351 16.39 -40.54 -13.24
N PRO A 352 16.91 -41.76 -12.98
CA PRO A 352 17.60 -42.06 -11.72
C PRO A 352 18.83 -41.19 -11.46
N LYS A 353 19.50 -40.74 -12.53
CA LYS A 353 20.65 -39.84 -12.45
C LYS A 353 20.23 -38.43 -12.02
N GLU A 354 19.16 -37.90 -12.60
CA GLU A 354 18.55 -36.64 -12.14
C GLU A 354 18.06 -36.75 -10.71
N LYS A 355 17.47 -37.89 -10.32
CA LYS A 355 17.05 -38.12 -8.93
C LYS A 355 18.22 -38.01 -7.96
N ALA A 356 19.37 -38.62 -8.28
CA ALA A 356 20.58 -38.50 -7.48
C ALA A 356 21.09 -37.05 -7.44
N ALA A 357 21.09 -36.34 -8.58
CA ALA A 357 21.51 -34.94 -8.65
C ALA A 357 20.59 -34.00 -7.85
N ALA A 358 19.27 -34.16 -7.95
CA ALA A 358 18.27 -33.42 -7.17
C ALA A 358 18.45 -33.62 -5.65
N LEU A 359 18.79 -34.84 -5.23
CA LEU A 359 19.11 -35.15 -3.83
C LEU A 359 20.45 -34.57 -3.37
N ALA A 360 21.40 -34.36 -4.29
CA ALA A 360 22.70 -33.77 -3.99
C ALA A 360 22.73 -32.23 -4.09
N TYR A 361 21.83 -31.62 -4.87
CA TYR A 361 21.83 -30.19 -5.15
C TYR A 361 21.76 -29.36 -3.86
N SER A 362 22.69 -28.42 -3.68
CA SER A 362 22.78 -27.61 -2.45
C SER A 362 21.90 -26.37 -2.49
N GLY A 363 21.45 -25.96 -3.69
CA GLY A 363 20.72 -24.69 -3.88
C GLY A 363 21.61 -23.48 -4.06
N ARG A 364 22.94 -23.65 -4.02
CA ARG A 364 23.89 -22.57 -4.30
C ARG A 364 23.85 -22.19 -5.78
N PRO A 365 24.08 -20.91 -6.10
CA PRO A 365 24.10 -20.47 -7.48
C PRO A 365 25.33 -21.08 -8.16
N SER A 366 25.09 -21.97 -9.13
CA SER A 366 26.09 -22.42 -10.09
C SER A 366 25.66 -21.91 -11.46
N ALA A 367 26.60 -21.35 -12.22
CA ALA A 367 26.33 -20.79 -13.56
C ALA A 367 25.76 -21.82 -14.56
N SER A 368 25.84 -23.12 -14.25
CA SER A 368 25.41 -24.20 -15.13
C SER A 368 24.10 -24.91 -14.73
N VAL A 369 23.61 -24.78 -13.49
CA VAL A 369 22.57 -25.68 -12.96
C VAL A 369 21.15 -25.18 -13.17
N VAL A 370 20.86 -23.91 -12.86
CA VAL A 370 19.53 -23.33 -13.08
C VAL A 370 19.68 -22.10 -13.96
N ARG A 371 18.91 -22.03 -15.05
CA ARG A 371 18.91 -20.92 -15.99
C ARG A 371 17.49 -20.40 -16.18
N VAL A 372 17.34 -19.09 -16.09
CA VAL A 372 16.08 -18.40 -16.40
C VAL A 372 16.11 -18.04 -17.87
N ARG A 373 15.16 -18.57 -18.65
CA ARG A 373 15.00 -18.21 -20.05
C ARG A 373 13.94 -17.12 -20.15
N THR A 374 14.39 -15.91 -20.46
CA THR A 374 13.54 -14.80 -20.86
C THR A 374 13.43 -14.81 -22.38
N GLY A 375 12.29 -14.41 -22.97
CA GLY A 375 12.07 -14.43 -24.44
C GLY A 375 13.10 -13.69 -25.32
N ASP A 376 14.06 -12.97 -24.71
CA ASP A 376 15.30 -12.52 -25.32
C ASP A 376 16.46 -13.27 -24.63
N ASP A 377 17.18 -14.15 -25.35
CA ASP A 377 18.25 -15.04 -24.82
C ASP A 377 19.49 -14.28 -24.25
N ASN A 378 19.39 -12.96 -24.04
CA ASN A 378 20.49 -12.07 -23.64
C ASN A 378 20.45 -11.57 -22.18
N VAL A 379 19.52 -12.00 -21.32
CA VAL A 379 19.49 -11.50 -19.93
C VAL A 379 20.56 -12.15 -19.06
N THR A 380 20.96 -13.39 -19.37
CA THR A 380 22.14 -14.05 -18.77
C THR A 380 23.38 -13.68 -19.57
N VAL A 381 23.93 -12.48 -19.37
CA VAL A 381 25.28 -12.19 -19.85
C VAL A 381 26.24 -12.97 -18.93
N PRO A 382 27.01 -13.96 -19.42
CA PRO A 382 28.23 -14.34 -18.72
C PRO A 382 29.11 -13.09 -18.82
N GLY A 383 29.17 -12.29 -17.76
CA GLY A 383 30.06 -11.13 -17.76
C GLY A 383 31.47 -11.64 -18.10
N PRO A 384 32.14 -11.11 -19.13
CA PRO A 384 33.53 -11.43 -19.34
C PRO A 384 34.27 -10.85 -18.14
N SER A 385 34.68 -11.72 -17.22
CA SER A 385 35.65 -11.34 -16.21
C SER A 385 36.87 -10.81 -16.98
N LEU A 386 37.20 -9.53 -16.83
CA LEU A 386 38.40 -8.90 -17.41
C LEU A 386 39.72 -9.60 -16.99
N PHE A 387 39.62 -10.63 -16.15
CA PHE A 387 40.68 -11.47 -15.60
C PHE A 387 40.37 -12.99 -15.71
N GLU A 388 39.61 -13.42 -16.72
CA GLU A 388 39.26 -14.83 -17.04
C GLU A 388 40.49 -15.65 -17.50
N GLY A 389 41.51 -15.67 -16.67
CA GLY A 389 42.77 -16.37 -16.93
C GLY A 389 43.88 -16.12 -15.89
N PHE A 390 43.67 -15.26 -14.89
CA PHE A 390 44.71 -14.95 -13.91
C PHE A 390 44.39 -15.29 -12.45
N PHE A 391 43.11 -15.43 -12.06
CA PHE A 391 42.74 -15.70 -10.65
C PHE A 391 41.51 -16.58 -10.40
N ASP A 392 40.98 -17.30 -11.41
CA ASP A 392 39.95 -18.30 -11.15
C ASP A 392 40.63 -19.64 -10.79
N GLU A 393 41.01 -19.80 -9.52
CA GLU A 393 40.88 -21.10 -8.90
C GLU A 393 39.39 -21.42 -8.93
N ALA A 394 38.95 -22.12 -9.98
CA ALA A 394 37.60 -22.65 -10.07
C ALA A 394 37.28 -23.37 -8.76
N ASP A 395 36.34 -22.83 -7.99
CA ASP A 395 35.84 -23.47 -6.79
C ASP A 395 35.29 -24.85 -7.21
N GLU A 396 36.06 -25.91 -6.93
CA GLU A 396 35.83 -27.29 -7.39
C GLU A 396 34.52 -27.91 -6.84
N SER A 397 33.66 -27.14 -6.18
CA SER A 397 32.34 -27.56 -5.71
C SER A 397 31.19 -27.09 -6.60
N ALA A 398 31.33 -27.15 -7.93
CA ALA A 398 30.19 -26.99 -8.81
C ALA A 398 29.18 -28.10 -8.52
N ASP A 399 28.03 -27.77 -7.92
CA ASP A 399 26.93 -28.71 -7.72
C ASP A 399 26.58 -29.35 -9.06
N TRP A 400 26.93 -30.62 -9.22
CA TRP A 400 26.83 -31.32 -10.50
C TRP A 400 25.37 -31.65 -10.82
N TYR A 401 24.80 -30.99 -11.84
CA TYR A 401 23.50 -31.33 -12.42
C TYR A 401 23.68 -31.81 -13.87
N PRO A 402 22.92 -32.82 -14.34
CA PRO A 402 23.04 -33.30 -15.71
C PRO A 402 22.83 -32.18 -16.73
N HIS A 403 23.70 -32.07 -17.74
CA HIS A 403 23.44 -31.21 -18.88
C HIS A 403 22.18 -31.69 -19.63
N PRO A 404 21.31 -30.76 -20.08
CA PRO A 404 21.56 -29.32 -20.16
C PRO A 404 21.47 -28.53 -18.85
N GLY A 405 20.82 -28.99 -17.77
CA GLY A 405 20.54 -28.18 -16.56
C GLY A 405 19.03 -27.99 -16.39
N ILE A 406 18.59 -27.18 -15.42
CA ILE A 406 17.18 -26.81 -15.22
C ILE A 406 16.94 -25.46 -15.89
N ASP A 407 16.16 -25.45 -16.96
CA ASP A 407 15.74 -24.23 -17.65
C ASP A 407 14.33 -23.85 -17.19
N VAL A 408 14.14 -22.63 -16.69
CA VAL A 408 12.84 -22.12 -16.25
C VAL A 408 12.40 -20.98 -17.19
N PRO A 409 11.33 -21.16 -17.98
CA PRO A 409 10.87 -20.14 -18.92
C PRO A 409 10.10 -19.02 -18.21
N TYR A 410 10.24 -17.80 -18.74
CA TYR A 410 9.47 -16.61 -18.40
C TYR A 410 9.12 -15.85 -19.69
N GLU A 411 7.84 -15.75 -20.00
CA GLU A 411 7.34 -15.15 -21.23
C GLU A 411 7.20 -13.62 -21.12
N PRO A 412 7.60 -12.87 -22.16
CA PRO A 412 7.54 -11.40 -22.15
C PRO A 412 6.13 -10.82 -22.27
N ASP A 413 5.15 -11.62 -22.71
CA ASP A 413 3.75 -11.23 -22.87
C ASP A 413 2.84 -11.75 -21.75
N SER A 414 3.37 -12.52 -20.79
CA SER A 414 2.65 -12.95 -19.60
C SER A 414 2.91 -12.01 -18.42
N ALA A 415 1.88 -11.29 -17.99
CA ALA A 415 1.98 -10.43 -16.82
C ALA A 415 2.29 -11.22 -15.54
N PHE A 416 1.78 -12.46 -15.44
CA PHE A 416 2.09 -13.37 -14.34
C PHE A 416 3.58 -13.71 -14.28
N ASP A 417 4.18 -14.14 -15.39
CA ASP A 417 5.60 -14.47 -15.48
C ASP A 417 6.47 -13.29 -15.09
N LEU A 418 6.21 -12.12 -15.66
CA LEU A 418 6.99 -10.92 -15.36
C LEU A 418 6.89 -10.53 -13.88
N CYS A 419 5.71 -10.63 -13.27
CA CYS A 419 5.53 -10.36 -11.83
C CYS A 419 6.23 -11.40 -10.94
N ALA A 420 6.15 -12.68 -11.30
CA ALA A 420 6.86 -13.75 -10.59
C ALA A 420 8.39 -13.58 -10.70
N LEU A 421 8.89 -13.11 -11.85
CA LEU A 421 10.31 -12.79 -12.04
C LEU A 421 10.74 -11.57 -11.20
N LEU A 422 9.89 -10.54 -11.08
CA LEU A 422 10.12 -9.43 -10.15
C LEU A 422 10.18 -9.91 -8.70
N ALA A 423 9.26 -10.78 -8.30
CA ALA A 423 9.24 -11.34 -6.94
C ALA A 423 10.52 -12.14 -6.66
N LEU A 424 10.99 -12.93 -7.63
CA LEU A 424 12.26 -13.65 -7.58
C LEU A 424 13.44 -12.69 -7.45
N ALA A 425 13.50 -11.66 -8.29
CA ALA A 425 14.56 -10.67 -8.28
C ALA A 425 14.58 -9.83 -6.98
N GLN A 426 13.42 -9.66 -6.34
CA GLN A 426 13.28 -8.96 -5.06
C GLN A 426 13.70 -9.85 -3.88
N LEU A 427 13.33 -11.13 -3.90
CA LEU A 427 13.66 -12.09 -2.84
C LEU A 427 15.12 -12.59 -2.90
N GLY A 428 15.67 -12.69 -4.12
CA GLY A 428 17.04 -13.18 -4.37
C GLY A 428 17.17 -14.71 -4.39
N HIS A 429 16.08 -15.45 -4.26
CA HIS A 429 16.05 -16.91 -4.36
C HIS A 429 14.63 -17.40 -4.66
N ALA A 430 14.52 -18.61 -5.21
CA ALA A 430 13.26 -19.34 -5.39
C ALA A 430 13.23 -20.58 -4.48
N ARG A 431 12.03 -21.10 -4.24
CA ARG A 431 11.84 -22.46 -3.74
C ARG A 431 11.86 -23.42 -4.93
N LEU A 432 12.85 -24.29 -5.03
CA LEU A 432 12.91 -25.32 -6.07
C LEU A 432 12.32 -26.63 -5.55
N GLU A 433 11.23 -27.08 -6.14
CA GLU A 433 10.57 -28.34 -5.83
C GLU A 433 10.84 -29.40 -6.89
N PHE A 434 11.50 -30.48 -6.47
CA PHE A 434 11.70 -31.66 -7.29
C PHE A 434 10.50 -32.60 -7.13
N LEU A 435 9.89 -32.98 -8.25
CA LEU A 435 8.72 -33.83 -8.30
C LEU A 435 9.03 -35.15 -8.99
N THR A 436 8.36 -36.22 -8.59
CA THR A 436 8.37 -37.51 -9.31
C THR A 436 6.95 -37.88 -9.69
N VAL A 437 6.72 -38.13 -10.98
CA VAL A 437 5.47 -38.66 -11.51
C VAL A 437 5.59 -40.19 -11.59
N HIS A 438 4.74 -40.90 -10.87
CA HIS A 438 4.71 -42.36 -10.89
C HIS A 438 3.84 -42.88 -12.05
N PRO A 439 4.03 -44.13 -12.49
CA PRO A 439 3.23 -44.72 -13.57
C PRO A 439 1.72 -44.83 -13.27
N ASP A 440 1.34 -44.82 -11.99
CA ASP A 440 -0.06 -44.77 -11.54
C ASP A 440 -0.65 -43.35 -11.58
N GLY A 441 0.09 -42.38 -12.12
CA GLY A 441 -0.27 -40.97 -12.17
C GLY A 441 -0.08 -40.24 -10.83
N THR A 442 0.38 -40.91 -9.77
CA THR A 442 0.60 -40.22 -8.49
C THR A 442 1.84 -39.33 -8.58
N VAL A 443 1.70 -38.08 -8.14
CA VAL A 443 2.82 -37.13 -8.08
C VAL A 443 3.28 -37.04 -6.63
N ARG A 444 4.60 -37.10 -6.41
CA ARG A 444 5.20 -36.94 -5.08
C ARG A 444 6.31 -35.89 -5.11
N THR A 445 6.39 -35.09 -4.06
CA THR A 445 7.52 -34.18 -3.86
C THR A 445 8.72 -34.97 -3.36
N LEU A 446 9.78 -35.03 -4.16
CA LEU A 446 11.05 -35.67 -3.82
C LEU A 446 11.81 -34.85 -2.77
N ARG A 447 11.92 -33.54 -3.01
CA ARG A 447 12.67 -32.61 -2.17
C ARG A 447 12.30 -31.16 -2.50
N SER A 448 12.34 -30.29 -1.50
CA SER A 448 12.31 -28.83 -1.68
C SER A 448 13.65 -28.23 -1.25
N VAL A 449 14.23 -27.35 -2.07
CA VAL A 449 15.52 -26.69 -1.81
C VAL A 449 15.38 -25.19 -2.07
N ARG A 450 16.07 -24.36 -1.28
CA ARG A 450 16.20 -22.93 -1.55
C ARG A 450 17.25 -22.71 -2.65
N ALA A 451 16.83 -22.31 -3.84
CA ALA A 451 17.72 -22.03 -4.97
C ALA A 451 18.05 -20.54 -5.03
N HIS A 452 19.30 -20.18 -4.75
CA HIS A 452 19.77 -18.79 -4.73
C HIS A 452 20.01 -18.24 -6.13
N VAL A 453 19.67 -16.96 -6.33
CA VAL A 453 19.95 -16.19 -7.55
C VAL A 453 21.14 -15.28 -7.29
N ARG A 454 22.04 -15.15 -8.27
CA ARG A 454 23.18 -14.21 -8.15
C ARG A 454 22.66 -12.78 -8.14
N GLU A 455 23.36 -11.90 -7.43
CA GLU A 455 22.93 -10.50 -7.29
C GLU A 455 22.86 -9.78 -8.65
N ASP A 456 23.81 -10.06 -9.55
CA ASP A 456 23.84 -9.46 -10.89
C ASP A 456 22.68 -9.96 -11.76
N ASP A 457 22.35 -11.25 -11.67
CA ASP A 457 21.21 -11.85 -12.37
C ASP A 457 19.90 -11.25 -11.85
N ALA A 458 19.74 -11.11 -10.53
CA ALA A 458 18.56 -10.49 -9.94
C ALA A 458 18.38 -9.03 -10.41
N LYS A 459 19.47 -8.25 -10.54
CA LYS A 459 19.43 -6.89 -11.11
C LYS A 459 19.07 -6.91 -12.59
N ALA A 460 19.54 -7.89 -13.36
CA ALA A 460 19.21 -8.03 -14.77
C ALA A 460 17.73 -8.41 -14.96
N TYR A 461 17.25 -9.43 -14.25
CA TYR A 461 15.87 -9.89 -14.26
C TYR A 461 14.89 -8.77 -13.90
N ARG A 462 15.19 -7.98 -12.86
CA ARG A 462 14.36 -6.84 -12.47
C ARG A 462 14.26 -5.79 -13.56
N ARG A 463 15.39 -5.40 -14.17
CA ARG A 463 15.41 -4.40 -15.23
C ARG A 463 14.60 -4.86 -16.44
N TRP A 464 14.78 -6.11 -16.84
CA TRP A 464 14.05 -6.70 -17.96
C TRP A 464 12.55 -6.80 -17.67
N ALA A 465 12.18 -7.38 -16.53
CA ALA A 465 10.77 -7.55 -16.16
C ALA A 465 10.03 -6.22 -16.02
N LEU A 466 10.68 -5.19 -15.45
CA LEU A 466 10.11 -3.84 -15.37
C LEU A 466 9.92 -3.19 -16.74
N ALA A 467 10.87 -3.38 -17.67
CA ALA A 467 10.75 -2.84 -19.01
C ALA A 467 9.57 -3.50 -19.75
N ALA A 468 9.50 -4.85 -19.71
CA ALA A 468 8.41 -5.59 -20.32
C ALA A 468 7.04 -5.28 -19.69
N LEU A 469 6.96 -5.15 -18.36
CA LEU A 469 5.72 -4.74 -17.68
C LEU A 469 5.30 -3.32 -17.99
N ALA A 470 6.26 -2.39 -18.13
CA ALA A 470 5.95 -1.01 -18.50
C ALA A 470 5.37 -0.91 -19.92
N ASP A 471 5.81 -1.78 -20.83
CA ASP A 471 5.27 -1.88 -22.20
C ASP A 471 3.91 -2.59 -22.22
N LEU A 472 3.75 -3.66 -21.44
CA LEU A 472 2.53 -4.48 -21.40
C LEU A 472 1.39 -3.81 -20.60
N VAL A 473 1.70 -3.29 -19.41
CA VAL A 473 0.76 -2.62 -18.49
C VAL A 473 1.42 -1.37 -17.87
N PRO A 474 1.36 -0.21 -18.55
CA PRO A 474 2.04 1.00 -18.08
C PRO A 474 1.59 1.50 -16.69
N ASP A 475 0.32 1.28 -16.31
CA ASP A 475 -0.19 1.60 -14.96
C ASP A 475 -0.39 0.30 -14.16
N PRO A 476 0.41 0.03 -13.10
CA PRO A 476 0.26 -1.14 -12.24
C PRO A 476 -1.16 -1.40 -11.73
N GLU A 477 -2.01 -0.37 -11.64
CA GLU A 477 -3.40 -0.56 -11.19
C GLU A 477 -4.27 -1.33 -12.18
N ASP A 478 -3.92 -1.30 -13.46
CA ASP A 478 -4.63 -2.01 -14.53
C ASP A 478 -4.15 -3.48 -14.62
N LEU A 479 -3.11 -3.87 -13.86
CA LEU A 479 -2.50 -5.21 -13.87
C LEU A 479 -3.50 -6.32 -13.50
N ALA A 480 -4.36 -6.08 -12.52
CA ALA A 480 -5.32 -7.09 -12.04
C ALA A 480 -6.46 -7.35 -13.03
N ASP A 481 -6.65 -6.50 -14.04
CA ASP A 481 -7.58 -6.76 -15.16
C ASP A 481 -6.87 -7.59 -16.23
N LEU A 482 -5.63 -7.24 -16.59
CA LEU A 482 -4.86 -8.05 -17.54
C LEU A 482 -4.66 -9.49 -17.05
N LEU A 483 -4.27 -9.68 -15.78
CA LEU A 483 -4.11 -11.02 -15.19
C LEU A 483 -5.42 -11.81 -15.17
N ALA A 484 -6.57 -11.14 -15.10
CA ALA A 484 -7.88 -11.80 -15.17
C ALA A 484 -8.18 -12.30 -16.58
N ASP A 485 -7.88 -11.49 -17.59
CA ASP A 485 -8.10 -11.84 -18.99
C ASP A 485 -7.16 -12.99 -19.42
N GLU A 486 -5.92 -13.02 -18.91
CA GLU A 486 -4.96 -14.12 -19.10
C GLU A 486 -5.51 -15.46 -18.58
N GLU A 487 -6.03 -15.52 -17.35
CA GLU A 487 -6.66 -16.73 -16.78
C GLU A 487 -7.80 -17.25 -17.66
N GLU A 488 -8.73 -16.37 -18.05
CA GLU A 488 -9.88 -16.74 -18.89
C GLU A 488 -9.44 -17.23 -20.29
N SER A 489 -8.35 -16.69 -20.83
CA SER A 489 -7.80 -17.14 -22.11
C SER A 489 -7.16 -18.53 -22.04
N SER A 490 -6.51 -18.87 -20.93
CA SER A 490 -5.92 -20.19 -20.71
C SER A 490 -6.98 -21.30 -20.55
N ASP A 491 -8.10 -21.00 -19.88
CA ASP A 491 -9.21 -21.95 -19.71
C ASP A 491 -10.00 -22.18 -21.01
N ASN A 492 -10.00 -21.21 -21.94
CA ASN A 492 -10.71 -21.29 -23.22
C ASN A 492 -9.89 -21.88 -24.37
N ALA A 493 -8.57 -22.05 -24.22
CA ALA A 493 -7.70 -22.65 -25.24
C ALA A 493 -8.00 -24.14 -25.50
N ASP A 494 -8.76 -24.79 -24.62
CA ASP A 494 -9.15 -26.21 -24.73
C ASP A 494 -10.47 -26.44 -25.50
N GLY A 495 -10.99 -25.39 -26.17
CA GLY A 495 -12.27 -25.41 -26.87
C GLY A 495 -12.21 -25.16 -28.37
N THR A 496 -11.78 -26.17 -29.15
CA THR A 496 -12.07 -26.36 -30.60
C THR A 496 -11.38 -25.45 -31.62
N THR A 497 -10.37 -26.01 -32.30
CA THR A 497 -9.94 -25.64 -33.66
C THR A 497 -11.00 -26.02 -34.70
N GLY A 498 -11.41 -25.07 -35.57
CA GLY A 498 -12.23 -25.39 -36.76
C GLY A 498 -12.67 -24.21 -37.65
N SER A 499 -11.84 -23.89 -38.65
CA SER A 499 -12.21 -23.49 -40.04
C SER A 499 -13.04 -22.22 -40.34
N ASP A 500 -12.33 -21.26 -40.96
CA ASP A 500 -12.71 -20.28 -42.00
C ASP A 500 -14.11 -20.24 -42.63
N GLY A 501 -14.61 -19.00 -42.85
CA GLY A 501 -15.71 -18.69 -43.77
C GLY A 501 -16.05 -17.19 -43.89
N LYS A 502 -15.62 -16.55 -44.98
CA LYS A 502 -15.71 -15.10 -45.30
C LYS A 502 -17.03 -14.70 -45.98
N LYS A 503 -17.66 -13.57 -45.55
CA LYS A 503 -18.46 -12.54 -46.28
C LYS A 503 -19.78 -12.13 -45.59
N GLY A 504 -19.98 -10.82 -45.37
CA GLY A 504 -21.29 -10.18 -45.06
C GLY A 504 -22.11 -9.86 -46.32
N PRO A 505 -23.06 -8.89 -46.33
CA PRO A 505 -23.75 -8.19 -45.23
C PRO A 505 -25.32 -8.19 -45.38
N GLY A 506 -26.05 -7.79 -44.32
CA GLY A 506 -27.33 -7.08 -44.45
C GLY A 506 -28.62 -7.68 -43.87
N SER A 507 -29.32 -6.81 -43.13
CA SER A 507 -30.77 -6.69 -42.89
C SER A 507 -31.41 -7.25 -41.59
N ASP A 508 -32.03 -6.29 -40.90
CA ASP A 508 -33.14 -6.33 -39.94
C ASP A 508 -33.84 -7.67 -39.69
N THR A 509 -34.15 -7.99 -38.42
CA THR A 509 -35.41 -7.59 -37.74
C THR A 509 -35.53 -8.31 -36.39
N GLY A 510 -35.62 -7.56 -35.28
CA GLY A 510 -36.51 -7.79 -34.13
C GLY A 510 -36.26 -8.97 -33.15
N PRO A 511 -36.44 -8.77 -31.82
CA PRO A 511 -35.90 -9.66 -30.78
C PRO A 511 -36.95 -10.63 -30.19
N GLY A 512 -36.49 -11.78 -29.70
CA GLY A 512 -37.34 -12.70 -28.93
C GLY A 512 -36.53 -13.63 -28.03
N GLY A 513 -36.75 -13.52 -26.72
CA GLY A 513 -36.63 -14.63 -25.78
C GLY A 513 -35.39 -14.68 -24.88
N ILE A 514 -35.31 -13.82 -23.87
CA ILE A 514 -34.56 -14.13 -22.63
C ILE A 514 -35.57 -14.55 -21.57
N HIS A 515 -35.38 -15.77 -21.07
CA HIS A 515 -36.12 -16.39 -19.99
C HIS A 515 -35.89 -15.64 -18.68
N SER A 516 -36.98 -15.25 -18.03
CA SER A 516 -37.04 -14.89 -16.60
C SER A 516 -37.55 -16.10 -15.80
N PRO A 517 -36.99 -16.43 -14.63
CA PRO A 517 -37.75 -17.05 -13.55
C PRO A 517 -38.39 -15.95 -12.71
N GLY A 518 -39.71 -16.03 -12.53
CA GLY A 518 -40.53 -14.97 -11.95
C GLY A 518 -40.36 -14.76 -10.43
N PRO A 519 -40.77 -13.58 -9.91
CA PRO A 519 -40.80 -13.31 -8.48
C PRO A 519 -42.15 -13.68 -7.88
N GLY A 520 -42.13 -14.54 -6.84
CA GLY A 520 -43.26 -14.75 -5.95
C GLY A 520 -43.38 -13.59 -4.98
N GLY A 521 -44.51 -12.87 -5.02
CA GLY A 521 -44.76 -11.67 -4.26
C GLY A 521 -44.86 -11.89 -2.75
N ALA A 522 -44.15 -11.05 -2.01
CA ALA A 522 -44.58 -10.53 -0.72
C ALA A 522 -44.58 -9.01 -0.82
N THR A 523 -45.76 -8.45 -1.08
CA THR A 523 -46.02 -7.01 -1.15
C THR A 523 -45.75 -6.39 0.22
N SER A 524 -44.53 -5.89 0.44
CA SER A 524 -44.29 -4.95 1.54
C SER A 524 -45.04 -3.65 1.22
N PRO A 525 -45.79 -3.08 2.19
CA PRO A 525 -46.53 -1.86 1.95
C PRO A 525 -45.55 -0.73 1.64
N ARG A 526 -45.87 0.05 0.61
CA ARG A 526 -45.22 1.29 0.21
C ARG A 526 -45.08 2.19 1.45
N ARG A 527 -43.88 2.22 2.04
CA ARG A 527 -43.54 3.16 3.12
C ARG A 527 -43.65 4.57 2.54
N THR A 528 -44.45 5.39 3.20
CA THR A 528 -44.55 6.83 2.94
C THR A 528 -43.19 7.50 3.17
N ALA A 529 -42.80 8.35 2.23
CA ALA A 529 -41.52 9.06 2.15
C ALA A 529 -41.36 10.11 3.27
N ASN A 530 -41.09 9.65 4.50
CA ASN A 530 -40.91 10.53 5.65
C ASN A 530 -39.44 10.90 5.92
N GLY A 531 -38.48 10.52 5.06
CA GLY A 531 -37.04 10.84 5.24
C GLY A 531 -36.32 11.43 4.02
N ALA A 532 -37.00 11.59 2.89
CA ALA A 532 -36.45 12.22 1.68
C ALA A 532 -36.40 13.75 1.83
N LEU A 533 -35.42 14.40 1.20
CA LEU A 533 -35.48 15.85 1.04
C LEU A 533 -36.78 16.22 0.30
N PRO A 534 -37.58 17.20 0.78
CA PRO A 534 -38.85 17.55 0.17
C PRO A 534 -38.65 17.88 -1.31
N PRO A 535 -39.57 17.47 -2.21
CA PRO A 535 -39.42 17.70 -3.64
C PRO A 535 -39.25 19.19 -3.98
N GLU A 536 -39.84 20.08 -3.18
CA GLU A 536 -39.66 21.53 -3.29
C GLU A 536 -38.26 22.00 -2.88
N LEU A 537 -37.68 21.44 -1.83
CA LEU A 537 -36.31 21.74 -1.39
C LEU A 537 -35.31 21.18 -2.39
N LEU A 538 -35.48 19.94 -2.85
CA LEU A 538 -34.68 19.36 -3.94
C LEU A 538 -34.80 20.19 -5.23
N GLY A 539 -35.99 20.70 -5.53
CA GLY A 539 -36.22 21.62 -6.64
C GLY A 539 -35.42 22.91 -6.49
N LYS A 540 -35.43 23.53 -5.30
CA LYS A 540 -34.65 24.73 -4.97
C LYS A 540 -33.14 24.46 -5.03
N VAL A 541 -32.67 23.36 -4.43
CA VAL A 541 -31.28 22.93 -4.49
C VAL A 541 -30.85 22.70 -5.94
N ARG A 542 -31.61 21.94 -6.73
CA ARG A 542 -31.31 21.72 -8.16
C ARG A 542 -31.35 23.01 -8.99
N ALA A 543 -32.19 23.98 -8.63
CA ALA A 543 -32.24 25.27 -9.31
C ALA A 543 -31.03 26.15 -8.95
N LEU A 544 -30.59 26.12 -7.69
CA LEU A 544 -29.36 26.78 -7.25
C LEU A 544 -28.13 26.15 -7.92
N LEU A 545 -28.07 24.83 -7.98
CA LEU A 545 -26.98 24.11 -8.67
C LEU A 545 -26.96 24.41 -10.17
N ARG A 546 -28.11 24.43 -10.85
CA ARG A 546 -28.20 24.82 -12.27
C ARG A 546 -27.70 26.23 -12.54
N LYS A 547 -27.94 27.18 -11.63
CA LYS A 547 -27.42 28.54 -11.75
C LYS A 547 -25.93 28.61 -11.49
N ALA A 548 -25.41 27.73 -10.64
CA ALA A 548 -23.98 27.64 -10.39
C ALA A 548 -23.21 26.97 -11.55
N GLU A 549 -23.87 26.08 -12.30
CA GLU A 549 -23.30 25.38 -13.46
C GLU A 549 -23.49 26.15 -14.79
N ASP A 550 -24.13 27.33 -14.77
CA ASP A 550 -24.35 28.15 -15.98
C ASP A 550 -23.03 28.81 -16.43
N GLN A 551 -22.68 28.66 -17.70
CA GLN A 551 -21.47 29.27 -18.30
C GLN A 551 -21.50 30.80 -18.27
N ALA A 552 -22.69 31.41 -18.12
CA ALA A 552 -22.86 32.85 -17.99
C ALA A 552 -22.71 33.37 -16.55
N ALA A 553 -22.69 32.49 -15.54
CA ALA A 553 -22.51 32.90 -14.15
C ALA A 553 -21.07 33.32 -13.87
N THR A 554 -20.89 34.44 -13.16
CA THR A 554 -19.55 34.81 -12.67
C THR A 554 -19.08 33.82 -11.60
N GLU A 555 -17.76 33.70 -11.41
CA GLU A 555 -17.20 32.85 -10.35
C GLU A 555 -17.75 33.22 -8.95
N GLU A 556 -18.17 34.46 -8.73
CA GLU A 556 -18.75 34.89 -7.45
C GLU A 556 -20.22 34.47 -7.30
N GLU A 557 -21.00 34.56 -8.38
CA GLU A 557 -22.40 34.17 -8.39
C GLU A 557 -22.59 32.65 -8.31
N ALA A 558 -21.76 31.89 -9.04
CA ALA A 558 -21.75 30.43 -8.94
C ALA A 558 -21.52 30.00 -7.49
N ARG A 559 -20.47 30.56 -6.85
CA ARG A 559 -20.12 30.37 -5.44
C ARG A 559 -21.29 30.66 -4.51
N ALA A 560 -22.01 31.75 -4.73
CA ALA A 560 -23.14 32.12 -3.88
C ALA A 560 -24.32 31.14 -4.01
N PHE A 561 -24.62 30.64 -5.21
CA PHE A 561 -25.73 29.71 -5.43
C PHE A 561 -25.46 28.32 -4.86
N LEU A 562 -24.27 27.77 -5.11
CA LEU A 562 -23.85 26.52 -4.49
C LEU A 562 -23.77 26.68 -2.96
N ALA A 563 -23.36 27.86 -2.45
CA ALA A 563 -23.36 28.18 -1.01
C ALA A 563 -24.71 28.04 -0.36
N LYS A 564 -25.71 28.61 -1.01
CA LYS A 564 -27.06 28.46 -0.51
C LYS A 564 -27.56 27.03 -0.62
N ALA A 565 -27.15 26.26 -1.64
CA ALA A 565 -27.58 24.87 -1.81
C ALA A 565 -27.05 23.96 -0.68
N THR A 566 -25.75 24.02 -0.36
CA THR A 566 -25.13 23.16 0.66
C THR A 566 -25.56 23.54 2.07
N GLU A 567 -25.64 24.85 2.39
CA GLU A 567 -26.19 25.33 3.66
C GLU A 567 -27.63 24.83 3.86
N LEU A 568 -28.48 24.92 2.82
CA LEU A 568 -29.86 24.44 2.87
C LEU A 568 -29.93 22.92 3.09
N MET A 569 -29.08 22.13 2.43
CA MET A 569 -29.02 20.67 2.62
C MET A 569 -28.54 20.31 4.03
N ALA A 570 -27.52 21.00 4.55
CA ALA A 570 -26.98 20.75 5.88
C ALA A 570 -27.96 21.12 6.99
N LYS A 571 -28.58 22.31 6.90
CA LYS A 571 -29.59 22.77 7.87
C LYS A 571 -30.81 21.86 7.87
N TYR A 572 -31.36 21.54 6.69
CA TYR A 572 -32.50 20.65 6.59
C TYR A 572 -32.20 19.24 7.12
N GLY A 573 -31.02 18.68 6.82
CA GLY A 573 -30.64 17.36 7.32
C GLY A 573 -30.60 17.29 8.85
N ILE A 574 -30.16 18.36 9.52
CA ILE A 574 -30.16 18.46 10.98
C ILE A 574 -31.58 18.65 11.52
N GLU A 575 -32.37 19.57 10.95
CA GLU A 575 -33.76 19.80 11.35
C GLU A 575 -34.61 18.53 11.21
N GLN A 576 -34.46 17.81 10.09
CA GLN A 576 -35.15 16.55 9.84
C GLN A 576 -34.73 15.46 10.83
N ALA A 577 -33.44 15.35 11.15
CA ALA A 577 -32.97 14.40 12.16
C ALA A 577 -33.59 14.68 13.55
N MET A 578 -33.78 15.96 13.89
CA MET A 578 -34.44 16.37 15.14
C MET A 578 -35.96 16.11 15.12
N LEU A 579 -36.62 16.26 13.97
CA LEU A 579 -38.04 15.94 13.79
C LEU A 579 -38.32 14.43 13.84
N GLU A 580 -37.46 13.62 13.22
CA GLU A 580 -37.55 12.15 13.21
C GLU A 580 -37.25 11.48 14.56
N ASP A 581 -36.53 12.17 15.47
CA ASP A 581 -36.38 11.71 16.86
C ASP A 581 -37.70 11.86 17.65
N LEU A 582 -38.55 12.82 17.27
CA LEU A 582 -39.85 13.08 17.91
C LEU A 582 -40.96 12.16 17.37
N ASP A 583 -40.92 11.79 16.08
CA ASP A 583 -41.89 10.92 15.40
C ASP A 583 -41.20 9.67 14.84
N ARG A 584 -41.54 8.48 15.39
CA ARG A 584 -41.02 7.13 15.06
C ARG A 584 -39.94 7.11 13.95
N PRO A 585 -38.65 6.91 14.28
CA PRO A 585 -37.56 7.11 13.34
C PRO A 585 -37.66 6.17 12.13
N ALA A 586 -37.60 6.72 10.92
CA ALA A 586 -37.30 5.92 9.73
C ALA A 586 -35.88 5.36 9.90
N GLY A 587 -35.71 4.04 9.84
CA GLY A 587 -34.40 3.41 10.01
C GLY A 587 -33.41 3.78 8.90
N PRO A 588 -32.09 3.54 9.10
CA PRO A 588 -31.09 3.73 8.06
C PRO A 588 -31.40 2.87 6.84
N MET A 589 -30.98 3.34 5.66
CA MET A 589 -31.10 2.65 4.38
C MET A 589 -29.73 2.46 3.76
N ASP A 590 -29.67 1.61 2.75
CA ASP A 590 -28.48 1.38 1.94
C ASP A 590 -28.79 1.58 0.45
N LYS A 591 -27.80 2.07 -0.29
CA LYS A 591 -27.91 2.36 -1.73
C LYS A 591 -26.59 2.10 -2.44
N VAL A 592 -26.64 1.37 -3.54
CA VAL A 592 -25.49 1.16 -4.43
C VAL A 592 -25.48 2.24 -5.51
N VAL A 593 -24.36 2.96 -5.62
CA VAL A 593 -24.11 3.96 -6.66
C VAL A 593 -23.04 3.44 -7.60
N GLU A 594 -23.32 3.44 -8.90
CA GLU A 594 -22.34 3.07 -9.93
C GLU A 594 -21.57 4.31 -10.42
N VAL A 595 -20.27 4.12 -10.60
CA VAL A 595 -19.30 5.15 -10.96
C VAL A 595 -18.55 4.70 -12.20
N HIS A 596 -18.80 5.39 -13.30
CA HIS A 596 -18.25 5.03 -14.61
C HIS A 596 -16.96 5.80 -14.94
N PRO A 597 -16.11 5.26 -15.84
CA PRO A 597 -14.92 5.93 -16.36
C PRO A 597 -15.22 7.34 -16.94
N PRO A 598 -14.20 8.22 -17.05
CA PRO A 598 -12.78 8.02 -16.67
C PRO A 598 -12.56 8.12 -15.15
N TYR A 599 -11.39 7.69 -14.64
CA TYR A 599 -11.00 7.86 -13.22
C TYR A 599 -12.01 7.32 -12.18
N ALA A 600 -12.58 6.14 -12.45
CA ALA A 600 -13.62 5.56 -11.59
C ALA A 600 -13.16 5.40 -10.13
N LYS A 601 -11.86 5.12 -9.88
CA LYS A 601 -11.29 5.01 -8.53
C LYS A 601 -11.32 6.33 -7.77
N GLU A 602 -10.89 7.42 -8.40
CA GLU A 602 -10.90 8.78 -7.83
C GLU A 602 -12.34 9.24 -7.62
N MET A 603 -13.26 8.94 -8.55
CA MET A 603 -14.67 9.25 -8.37
C MET A 603 -15.33 8.47 -7.23
N ARG A 604 -15.05 7.17 -7.09
CA ARG A 604 -15.51 6.37 -5.94
C ARG A 604 -15.01 6.96 -4.63
N ARG A 605 -13.77 7.46 -4.61
CA ARG A 605 -13.17 8.13 -3.46
C ARG A 605 -13.87 9.45 -3.17
N LEU A 606 -14.09 10.30 -4.16
CA LEU A 606 -14.83 11.56 -4.00
C LEU A 606 -16.20 11.29 -3.36
N LEU A 607 -16.98 10.34 -3.91
CA LEU A 607 -18.28 9.97 -3.37
C LEU A 607 -18.19 9.46 -1.92
N SER A 608 -17.24 8.58 -1.64
CA SER A 608 -17.08 7.98 -0.31
C SER A 608 -16.70 9.00 0.76
N TRP A 609 -15.87 9.98 0.40
CA TRP A 609 -15.40 11.04 1.28
C TRP A 609 -16.47 12.09 1.53
N ILE A 610 -17.21 12.50 0.49
CA ILE A 610 -18.42 13.32 0.63
C ILE A 610 -19.43 12.61 1.54
N ALA A 611 -19.75 11.35 1.24
CA ALA A 611 -20.69 10.56 2.04
C ALA A 611 -20.27 10.49 3.52
N GLY A 612 -18.98 10.28 3.80
CA GLY A 612 -18.44 10.34 5.16
C GLY A 612 -18.63 11.70 5.84
N ALA A 613 -18.45 12.80 5.11
CA ALA A 613 -18.72 14.15 5.62
C ALA A 613 -20.23 14.40 5.86
N MET A 614 -21.09 13.74 5.08
CA MET A 614 -22.55 13.77 5.23
C MET A 614 -23.10 12.77 6.26
N ARG A 615 -22.26 12.21 7.15
CA ARG A 615 -22.62 11.20 8.18
C ARG A 615 -23.06 9.83 7.63
N CYS A 616 -22.82 9.56 6.36
CA CYS A 616 -23.00 8.23 5.79
C CYS A 616 -21.74 7.37 6.01
N ARG A 617 -21.88 6.05 5.85
CA ARG A 617 -20.77 5.10 5.72
C ARG A 617 -20.74 4.57 4.29
N SER A 618 -19.55 4.28 3.80
CA SER A 618 -19.34 3.76 2.45
C SER A 618 -18.54 2.46 2.50
N VAL A 619 -18.90 1.51 1.65
CA VAL A 619 -18.21 0.24 1.44
C VAL A 619 -17.92 0.12 -0.05
N TYR A 620 -16.70 -0.30 -0.40
CA TYR A 620 -16.40 -0.79 -1.74
C TYR A 620 -16.67 -2.29 -1.76
N PRO A 621 -17.72 -2.77 -2.43
CA PRO A 621 -17.98 -4.21 -2.50
C PRO A 621 -16.81 -4.89 -3.20
N GLY A 622 -16.32 -6.00 -2.64
CA GLY A 622 -15.23 -6.78 -3.23
C GLY A 622 -15.65 -7.52 -4.49
N GLY A 623 -14.66 -7.93 -5.31
CA GLY A 623 -14.88 -8.70 -6.54
C GLY A 623 -14.79 -7.87 -7.82
N LYS A 624 -14.31 -8.50 -8.91
CA LYS A 624 -14.02 -7.85 -10.20
C LYS A 624 -15.24 -7.12 -10.79
N THR A 625 -16.45 -7.68 -10.63
CA THR A 625 -17.72 -7.14 -11.13
C THR A 625 -18.26 -5.93 -10.34
N HIS A 626 -17.62 -5.56 -9.23
CA HIS A 626 -18.08 -4.48 -8.35
C HIS A 626 -17.10 -3.30 -8.25
N ARG A 627 -16.05 -3.28 -9.08
CA ARG A 627 -15.01 -2.22 -9.09
C ARG A 627 -15.54 -0.81 -9.37
N HIS A 628 -16.73 -0.70 -9.96
CA HIS A 628 -17.42 0.57 -10.24
C HIS A 628 -18.48 0.95 -9.21
N ARG A 629 -18.63 0.19 -8.12
CA ARG A 629 -19.73 0.37 -7.16
C ARG A 629 -19.24 0.98 -5.84
N VAL A 630 -20.03 1.89 -5.30
CA VAL A 630 -19.93 2.33 -3.91
C VAL A 630 -21.26 2.02 -3.22
N HIS A 631 -21.19 1.27 -2.14
CA HIS A 631 -22.36 0.95 -1.33
C HIS A 631 -22.44 1.94 -0.16
N LEU A 632 -23.42 2.82 -0.18
CA LEU A 632 -23.65 3.83 0.84
C LEU A 632 -24.65 3.34 1.87
N PHE A 633 -24.39 3.64 3.14
CA PHE A 633 -25.23 3.36 4.30
C PHE A 633 -25.48 4.67 5.03
N GLY A 634 -26.73 5.02 5.26
CA GLY A 634 -27.07 6.33 5.83
C GLY A 634 -28.57 6.54 5.92
N PHE A 635 -28.98 7.71 6.40
CA PHE A 635 -30.36 8.11 6.31
C PHE A 635 -30.65 8.69 4.92
N GLU A 636 -31.90 8.60 4.47
CA GLU A 636 -32.28 8.92 3.09
C GLU A 636 -31.86 10.35 2.68
N GLY A 637 -32.10 11.36 3.52
CA GLY A 637 -31.67 12.74 3.26
C GLY A 637 -30.15 12.91 3.16
N ASP A 638 -29.38 12.21 3.98
CA ASP A 638 -27.91 12.25 3.97
C ASP A 638 -27.33 11.59 2.70
N ILE A 639 -27.93 10.47 2.27
CA ILE A 639 -27.58 9.79 1.00
C ILE A 639 -27.91 10.70 -0.18
N GLN A 640 -29.12 11.27 -0.23
CA GLN A 640 -29.53 12.15 -1.34
C GLN A 640 -28.65 13.40 -1.45
N ALA A 641 -28.32 14.03 -0.32
CA ALA A 641 -27.43 15.19 -0.32
C ALA A 641 -26.00 14.82 -0.75
N SER A 642 -25.52 13.63 -0.38
CA SER A 642 -24.22 13.10 -0.86
C SER A 642 -24.20 12.92 -2.38
N GLU A 643 -25.26 12.36 -2.96
CA GLU A 643 -25.38 12.17 -4.42
C GLU A 643 -25.41 13.49 -5.18
N VAL A 644 -26.13 14.48 -4.65
CA VAL A 644 -26.23 15.81 -5.24
C VAL A 644 -24.88 16.53 -5.23
N LEU A 645 -24.18 16.55 -4.09
CA LEU A 645 -22.84 17.14 -3.99
C LEU A 645 -21.83 16.41 -4.88
N PHE A 646 -21.90 15.07 -4.92
CA PHE A 646 -21.03 14.26 -5.78
C PHE A 646 -21.21 14.60 -7.26
N ALA A 647 -22.45 14.77 -7.73
CA ALA A 647 -22.72 15.10 -9.13
C ALA A 647 -22.02 16.40 -9.57
N SER A 648 -22.11 17.46 -8.75
CA SER A 648 -21.49 18.75 -9.04
C SER A 648 -19.95 18.70 -8.90
N LEU A 649 -19.45 18.19 -7.77
CA LEU A 649 -18.00 18.16 -7.50
C LEU A 649 -17.24 17.23 -8.44
N ARG A 650 -17.88 16.17 -8.96
CA ARG A 650 -17.30 15.31 -9.99
C ARG A 650 -17.00 16.08 -11.27
N LEU A 651 -17.92 16.94 -11.73
CA LEU A 651 -17.72 17.74 -12.95
C LEU A 651 -16.60 18.75 -12.76
N GLN A 652 -16.59 19.46 -11.63
CA GLN A 652 -15.53 20.41 -11.28
C GLN A 652 -14.15 19.72 -11.19
N MET A 653 -14.10 18.52 -10.59
CA MET A 653 -12.87 17.74 -10.47
C MET A 653 -12.32 17.31 -11.84
N LEU A 654 -13.18 16.86 -12.76
CA LEU A 654 -12.73 16.45 -14.09
C LEU A 654 -12.19 17.63 -14.91
N ASP A 655 -12.93 18.74 -14.97
CA ASP A 655 -12.49 19.94 -15.70
C ASP A 655 -11.24 20.57 -15.05
N GLY A 656 -11.21 20.64 -13.73
CA GLY A 656 -10.07 21.16 -12.97
C GLY A 656 -8.80 20.34 -13.19
N ALA A 657 -8.90 19.01 -13.26
CA ALA A 657 -7.76 18.15 -13.54
C ALA A 657 -7.19 18.40 -14.94
N ASP A 658 -8.03 18.49 -15.97
CA ASP A 658 -7.59 18.79 -17.35
C ASP A 658 -7.05 20.21 -17.52
N ARG A 659 -7.52 21.16 -16.70
CA ARG A 659 -6.96 22.51 -16.64
C ARG A 659 -5.59 22.52 -15.98
N ALA A 660 -5.45 21.86 -14.83
CA ALA A 660 -4.19 21.80 -14.10
C ALA A 660 -3.11 21.04 -14.88
N ASP A 661 -3.46 19.95 -15.54
CA ASP A 661 -2.59 19.21 -16.46
C ASP A 661 -1.97 20.12 -17.52
N ARG A 662 -2.78 21.00 -18.13
CA ARG A 662 -2.31 21.94 -19.16
C ARG A 662 -1.45 23.08 -18.61
N LEU A 663 -1.71 23.55 -17.39
CA LEU A 663 -1.08 24.77 -16.84
C LEU A 663 0.13 24.51 -15.93
N HIS A 664 0.14 23.38 -15.24
CA HIS A 664 1.01 23.17 -14.08
C HIS A 664 1.80 21.86 -14.12
N ARG A 665 1.46 20.91 -14.99
CA ARG A 665 2.19 19.63 -15.07
C ARG A 665 3.64 19.85 -15.56
N PRO A 666 4.64 19.29 -14.87
CA PRO A 666 6.01 19.20 -15.39
C PRO A 666 6.06 18.45 -16.73
N ALA A 667 6.82 18.97 -17.70
CA ALA A 667 6.83 18.41 -19.06
C ALA A 667 7.22 16.92 -19.15
N ALA A 668 8.07 16.45 -18.23
CA ALA A 668 8.55 15.05 -18.17
C ALA A 668 7.61 14.10 -17.39
N GLU A 669 6.57 14.62 -16.73
CA GLU A 669 5.63 13.81 -15.93
C GLU A 669 4.47 13.29 -16.78
N ASP A 670 4.03 12.06 -16.52
CA ASP A 670 2.85 11.48 -17.16
C ASP A 670 1.56 12.25 -16.80
N ALA A 671 0.70 12.46 -17.80
CA ALA A 671 -0.53 13.24 -17.64
C ALA A 671 -1.55 12.54 -16.74
N ARG A 672 -1.66 11.21 -16.81
CA ARG A 672 -2.59 10.44 -15.96
C ARG A 672 -2.11 10.49 -14.51
N ALA A 673 -0.82 10.28 -14.24
CA ALA A 673 -0.24 10.36 -12.90
C ALA A 673 -0.44 11.74 -12.24
N TYR A 674 -0.16 12.83 -12.99
CA TYR A 674 -0.35 14.19 -12.51
C TYR A 674 -1.83 14.46 -12.17
N LYS A 675 -2.74 14.16 -13.11
CA LYS A 675 -4.19 14.39 -12.92
C LYS A 675 -4.75 13.61 -11.75
N ARG A 676 -4.38 12.35 -11.58
CA ARG A 676 -4.83 11.54 -10.44
C ARG A 676 -4.37 12.13 -9.12
N SER A 677 -3.10 12.53 -9.03
CA SER A 677 -2.58 13.19 -7.81
C SER A 677 -3.30 14.50 -7.53
N TRP A 678 -3.53 15.33 -8.56
CA TRP A 678 -4.35 16.54 -8.46
C TRP A 678 -5.77 16.25 -7.94
N MET A 679 -6.44 15.23 -8.48
CA MET A 679 -7.78 14.85 -8.03
C MET A 679 -7.79 14.44 -6.55
N LEU A 680 -6.76 13.75 -6.06
CA LEU A 680 -6.66 13.39 -4.64
C LEU A 680 -6.51 14.62 -3.74
N GLY A 681 -5.73 15.63 -4.18
CA GLY A 681 -5.62 16.92 -3.51
C GLY A 681 -6.95 17.66 -3.49
N PHE A 682 -7.60 17.75 -4.65
CA PHE A 682 -8.92 18.37 -4.78
C PHE A 682 -9.95 17.70 -3.85
N ILE A 683 -10.08 16.37 -3.90
CA ILE A 683 -10.97 15.57 -3.05
C ILE A 683 -10.73 15.88 -1.57
N ARG A 684 -9.47 15.94 -1.15
CA ARG A 684 -9.12 16.20 0.25
C ARG A 684 -9.64 17.58 0.69
N GLU A 685 -9.31 18.61 -0.07
CA GLU A 685 -9.69 19.98 0.27
C GLU A 685 -11.21 20.18 0.28
N VAL A 686 -11.91 19.71 -0.75
CA VAL A 686 -13.38 19.87 -0.80
C VAL A 686 -14.07 19.11 0.33
N THR A 687 -13.57 17.93 0.68
CA THR A 687 -14.14 17.15 1.80
C THR A 687 -13.90 17.84 3.13
N ASP A 688 -12.70 18.36 3.38
CA ASP A 688 -12.38 19.06 4.63
C ASP A 688 -13.26 20.31 4.79
N ARG A 689 -13.52 21.03 3.70
CA ARG A 689 -14.42 22.18 3.72
C ARG A 689 -15.91 21.78 3.87
N VAL A 690 -16.36 20.67 3.28
CA VAL A 690 -17.73 20.14 3.51
C VAL A 690 -17.91 19.74 4.98
N LYS A 691 -16.91 19.11 5.60
CA LYS A 691 -16.92 18.81 7.04
C LYS A 691 -17.05 20.08 7.87
N ALA A 692 -16.23 21.10 7.58
CA ALA A 692 -16.29 22.39 8.28
C ALA A 692 -17.67 23.05 8.15
N ALA A 693 -18.29 23.01 6.97
CA ALA A 693 -19.65 23.54 6.77
C ALA A 693 -20.70 22.78 7.61
N HIS A 694 -20.58 21.45 7.71
CA HIS A 694 -21.45 20.64 8.56
C HIS A 694 -21.25 20.89 10.05
N GLU A 695 -20.00 21.05 10.50
CA GLU A 695 -19.67 21.40 11.88
C GLU A 695 -20.24 22.77 12.24
N ALA A 696 -20.13 23.75 11.35
CA ALA A 696 -20.74 25.07 11.53
C ALA A 696 -22.28 24.99 11.60
N ALA A 697 -22.93 24.22 10.71
CA ALA A 697 -24.38 24.02 10.74
C ALA A 697 -24.85 23.35 12.04
N ARG A 698 -24.09 22.37 12.54
CA ARG A 698 -24.32 21.72 13.84
C ARG A 698 -24.20 22.72 14.99
N ALA A 699 -23.14 23.52 15.02
CA ALA A 699 -22.95 24.53 16.06
C ALA A 699 -24.09 25.57 16.07
N SER A 700 -24.56 26.00 14.89
CA SER A 700 -25.72 26.88 14.75
C SER A 700 -27.01 26.23 15.28
N ALA A 701 -27.28 24.96 14.94
CA ALA A 701 -28.46 24.25 15.44
C ALA A 701 -28.41 24.03 16.96
N GLU A 702 -27.24 23.73 17.53
CA GLU A 702 -27.04 23.63 18.98
C GLU A 702 -27.26 24.99 19.68
N HIS A 703 -26.85 26.10 19.04
CA HIS A 703 -27.10 27.45 19.54
C HIS A 703 -28.59 27.84 19.47
N GLU A 704 -29.27 27.52 18.37
CA GLU A 704 -30.72 27.72 18.20
C GLU A 704 -31.52 26.89 19.25
N GLN A 705 -31.11 25.64 19.52
CA GLN A 705 -31.72 24.80 20.54
C GLN A 705 -31.55 25.37 21.96
N LYS A 706 -30.33 25.80 22.33
CA LYS A 706 -30.06 26.43 23.63
C LYS A 706 -30.86 27.73 23.83
N ALA A 707 -31.09 28.49 22.75
CA ALA A 707 -31.91 29.69 22.80
C ALA A 707 -33.41 29.38 22.97
N ALA A 708 -33.87 28.20 22.53
CA ALA A 708 -35.27 27.76 22.60
C ALA A 708 -35.65 27.03 23.91
N GLU A 709 -34.68 26.62 24.73
CA GLU A 709 -34.87 25.92 26.03
C GLU A 709 -35.70 26.70 27.08
N GLY A 710 -36.09 27.94 26.80
CA GLY A 710 -37.04 28.73 27.61
C GLY A 710 -38.52 28.36 27.46
N THR A 711 -38.89 27.42 26.57
CA THR A 711 -40.29 27.02 26.34
C THR A 711 -40.42 25.49 26.35
N GLU A 712 -41.34 24.95 27.16
CA GLU A 712 -41.46 23.52 27.47
C GLU A 712 -41.52 22.57 26.26
N ARG A 713 -40.46 21.77 26.06
CA ARG A 713 -40.42 20.33 25.73
C ARG A 713 -38.96 19.88 25.74
N SER A 714 -38.64 18.84 26.52
CA SER A 714 -37.31 18.23 26.61
C SER A 714 -36.94 17.54 25.29
N SER A 715 -36.47 18.30 24.29
CA SER A 715 -35.85 17.77 23.08
C SER A 715 -34.44 17.26 23.41
N ARG A 716 -34.06 16.08 22.90
CA ARG A 716 -32.68 15.56 23.02
C ARG A 716 -31.71 16.54 22.35
N SER A 717 -30.51 16.69 22.89
CA SER A 717 -29.49 17.55 22.26
C SER A 717 -29.15 17.05 20.85
N VAL A 718 -28.96 17.95 19.88
CA VAL A 718 -28.53 17.64 18.50
C VAL A 718 -27.36 16.64 18.46
N ALA A 719 -26.35 16.83 19.34
CA ALA A 719 -25.19 15.95 19.45
C ALA A 719 -25.55 14.46 19.70
N LEU A 720 -26.50 14.22 20.60
CA LEU A 720 -26.95 12.86 20.96
C LEU A 720 -27.74 12.22 19.83
N VAL A 721 -28.65 12.97 19.18
CA VAL A 721 -29.45 12.48 18.05
C VAL A 721 -28.53 12.04 16.89
N LEU A 722 -27.51 12.84 16.57
CA LEU A 722 -26.55 12.51 15.51
C LEU A 722 -25.66 11.31 15.88
N ALA A 723 -25.33 11.13 17.15
CA ALA A 723 -24.56 9.97 17.64
C ALA A 723 -25.37 8.66 17.58
N ASP A 724 -26.64 8.69 18.00
CA ASP A 724 -27.56 7.55 17.90
C ASP A 724 -27.75 7.12 16.43
N ARG A 725 -27.96 8.09 15.53
CA ARG A 725 -28.05 7.84 14.07
C ARG A 725 -26.79 7.19 13.51
N SER A 726 -25.60 7.69 13.90
CA SER A 726 -24.32 7.11 13.46
C SER A 726 -24.14 5.67 13.95
N THR A 727 -24.66 5.36 15.15
CA THR A 727 -24.67 4.00 15.72
C THR A 727 -25.58 3.07 14.92
N LEU A 728 -26.79 3.53 14.57
CA LEU A 728 -27.74 2.78 13.74
C LEU A 728 -27.17 2.48 12.35
N VAL A 729 -26.52 3.45 11.71
CA VAL A 729 -25.86 3.25 10.41
C VAL A 729 -24.73 2.22 10.51
N THR A 730 -23.93 2.28 11.59
CA THR A 730 -22.84 1.30 11.81
C THR A 730 -23.38 -0.10 12.06
N ALA A 731 -24.49 -0.24 12.80
CA ALA A 731 -25.16 -1.52 13.00
C ALA A 731 -25.70 -2.09 11.68
N HIS A 732 -26.35 -1.27 10.84
CA HIS A 732 -26.86 -1.68 9.52
C HIS A 732 -25.72 -2.13 8.59
N LEU A 733 -24.60 -1.41 8.60
CA LEU A 733 -23.40 -1.80 7.85
C LEU A 733 -22.83 -3.14 8.33
N ASN A 734 -22.69 -3.34 9.64
CA ASN A 734 -22.09 -4.56 10.21
C ASN A 734 -22.98 -5.79 9.99
N ASP A 735 -24.31 -5.63 9.97
CA ASP A 735 -25.25 -6.70 9.60
C ASP A 735 -25.04 -7.14 8.14
N ARG A 736 -24.87 -6.18 7.22
CA ARG A 736 -24.68 -6.45 5.80
C ARG A 736 -23.27 -6.95 5.45
N TYR A 737 -22.26 -6.47 6.18
CA TYR A 737 -20.83 -6.75 5.98
C TYR A 737 -20.15 -7.13 7.31
N PRO A 738 -20.39 -8.34 7.85
CA PRO A 738 -19.84 -8.77 9.14
C PRO A 738 -18.31 -8.96 9.12
N LYS A 739 -17.71 -9.12 7.94
CA LYS A 739 -16.27 -9.29 7.72
C LYS A 739 -15.76 -8.22 6.76
N LEU A 740 -15.64 -6.98 7.24
CA LEU A 740 -15.10 -5.87 6.45
C LEU A 740 -13.58 -5.76 6.65
N GLY A 741 -12.81 -5.80 5.56
CA GLY A 741 -11.37 -5.56 5.60
C GLY A 741 -11.02 -4.09 5.83
N LYS A 742 -9.76 -3.82 6.18
CA LYS A 742 -9.22 -2.44 6.20
C LYS A 742 -9.14 -1.91 4.77
N THR A 743 -9.58 -0.67 4.55
CA THR A 743 -9.36 0.02 3.26
C THR A 743 -7.87 0.25 3.05
N ARG A 744 -7.38 -0.04 1.85
CA ARG A 744 -5.99 0.23 1.50
C ARG A 744 -5.69 1.74 1.54
N PRO A 745 -4.47 2.15 1.93
CA PRO A 745 -4.01 3.52 1.81
C PRO A 745 -4.13 4.05 0.38
N THR A 746 -4.02 5.37 0.25
CA THR A 746 -4.10 6.02 -1.06
C THR A 746 -2.71 6.10 -1.67
N LYS A 747 -2.55 5.58 -2.89
CA LYS A 747 -1.32 5.72 -3.68
C LYS A 747 -1.25 7.09 -4.34
N PHE A 748 -0.12 7.78 -4.20
CA PHE A 748 0.17 9.03 -4.90
C PHE A 748 1.29 8.79 -5.93
N LYS A 749 0.99 8.97 -7.22
CA LYS A 749 1.97 8.73 -8.29
C LYS A 749 2.52 10.00 -8.95
N GLY A 750 1.87 11.14 -8.76
CA GLY A 750 2.25 12.40 -9.41
C GLY A 750 2.33 13.61 -8.47
N THR A 751 2.79 14.73 -9.00
CA THR A 751 3.05 15.98 -8.24
C THR A 751 1.85 16.93 -8.18
N GLY A 752 0.70 16.54 -8.75
CA GLY A 752 -0.47 17.41 -8.84
C GLY A 752 -1.18 17.70 -7.52
N TYR A 753 -0.88 16.99 -6.42
CA TYR A 753 -1.67 17.02 -5.19
C TYR A 753 -1.86 18.41 -4.59
N TRP A 754 -0.77 19.17 -4.37
CA TRP A 754 -0.89 20.49 -3.74
C TRP A 754 -1.58 21.50 -4.63
N GLN A 755 -1.37 21.41 -5.95
CA GLN A 755 -2.15 22.21 -6.90
C GLN A 755 -3.64 21.85 -6.80
N GLY A 756 -3.97 20.57 -6.66
CA GLY A 756 -5.34 20.09 -6.39
C GLY A 756 -5.92 20.65 -5.10
N ARG A 757 -5.13 20.73 -4.02
CA ARG A 757 -5.54 21.37 -2.76
C ARG A 757 -5.82 22.85 -2.96
N VAL A 758 -4.94 23.57 -3.67
CA VAL A 758 -5.10 25.01 -3.97
C VAL A 758 -6.37 25.26 -4.78
N ASP A 759 -6.56 24.50 -5.86
CA ASP A 759 -7.74 24.63 -6.71
C ASP A 759 -9.02 24.19 -5.97
N GLY A 760 -8.90 23.18 -5.10
CA GLY A 760 -9.95 22.73 -4.19
C GLY A 760 -10.46 23.79 -3.23
N ARG A 761 -9.65 24.82 -2.89
CA ARG A 761 -10.10 25.98 -2.09
C ARG A 761 -11.05 26.88 -2.86
N ARG A 762 -10.87 26.92 -4.19
CA ARG A 762 -11.71 27.66 -5.13
C ARG A 762 -12.90 26.82 -5.61
N ALA A 763 -12.86 25.51 -5.38
CA ALA A 763 -13.96 24.63 -5.70
C ALA A 763 -15.25 25.12 -5.06
N ASP A 764 -16.33 24.94 -5.78
CA ASP A 764 -17.61 25.41 -5.33
C ASP A 764 -18.35 24.27 -4.62
N ILE A 765 -18.20 24.26 -3.29
CA ILE A 765 -18.81 23.27 -2.39
C ILE A 765 -20.04 23.82 -1.67
N GLY A 766 -20.29 25.10 -1.86
CA GLY A 766 -21.31 25.82 -1.14
C GLY A 766 -21.05 26.25 0.32
N GLY A 767 -20.01 27.05 0.56
CA GLY A 767 -19.88 27.84 1.81
C GLY A 767 -19.01 29.08 1.63
N PRO A 768 -18.97 30.02 2.59
CA PRO A 768 -18.07 31.18 2.52
C PRO A 768 -16.61 30.72 2.60
N THR A 769 -15.79 31.14 1.64
CA THR A 769 -14.33 30.91 1.68
C THR A 769 -13.73 31.78 2.79
N ILE A 770 -13.10 31.19 3.80
CA ILE A 770 -12.18 31.93 4.67
C ILE A 770 -10.94 32.22 3.83
N VAL A 771 -10.90 33.40 3.23
CA VAL A 771 -9.68 33.92 2.60
C VAL A 771 -8.78 34.43 3.74
N PRO A 772 -7.53 33.94 3.88
CA PRO A 772 -6.59 34.60 4.77
C PRO A 772 -6.31 36.01 4.24
N ASP A 773 -6.56 37.03 5.06
CA ASP A 773 -6.29 38.43 4.73
C ASP A 773 -4.85 38.59 4.22
N THR A 774 -4.71 38.95 2.94
CA THR A 774 -3.44 39.46 2.41
C THR A 774 -3.25 40.85 3.03
N PRO A 775 -2.12 41.14 3.70
CA PRO A 775 -1.90 42.47 4.26
C PRO A 775 -1.83 43.47 3.12
N THR A 776 -2.77 44.40 3.11
CA THR A 776 -2.81 45.52 2.17
C THR A 776 -1.56 46.36 2.40
N GLU A 777 -0.65 46.38 1.41
CA GLU A 777 0.40 47.39 1.34
C GLU A 777 -0.27 48.76 1.27
N GLN A 778 -0.23 49.48 2.39
CA GLN A 778 -0.48 50.91 2.41
C GLN A 778 0.70 51.59 1.71
N LEU A 779 0.46 51.98 0.46
CA LEU A 779 1.15 53.11 -0.17
C LEU A 779 1.00 54.32 0.75
N VAL A 780 2.11 54.76 1.32
CA VAL A 780 2.27 56.08 1.92
C VAL A 780 2.98 56.94 0.87
N ASP A 781 2.37 58.11 0.62
CA ASP A 781 2.87 59.19 -0.25
C ASP A 781 4.33 59.60 -0.01
#